data_AF-W9CQ19-F1
#
_entry.id   AF-W9CQ19-F1
#
_cell.length_a   1.000
_cell.length_b   1.000
_cell.length_c   1.000
_cell.angle_alpha   90.00
_cell.angle_beta   90.00
_cell.angle_gamma   90.00
#
_symmetry.space_group_name_H-M   'P 1'
#
loop_
_entity.id
_entity.type
_entity.pdbx_description
1 polymer ?
#
loop_
_entity_poly.entity_id
_entity_poly.type
_entity_poly.pdbx_seq_one_letter_code
_entity_poly.pdbx_strand_id
1 'polypeptide(L)'
;MLGNYDISTAKESILKAKPRKLLLPLVYLTLIILFIRTAISHSKYHGNPWDAVSPANSSNHTTPSDLLSTPSSKAIDSSKPQPFTANITTSTKVAVIIETRRSGNIIPLILHFSAVLGPTWPLLIYTSAENFGSFSTSAALLRHQASGRIIVRALAPGTWFYNWDSVSAFLTTKWLWEDLAPANHILLFQTDSMLCANAARSVDDFLEYDLIGAPIEARFGQGYNGGLSMRNRNTILRVLEEWKYSDNPHPAEDQWFYARFKELQEREIEEGIEDGINLPSMEIARTFAVETIDHPHPLAFLLFAWVLYYTDSLLTPGEVKVHNGKEPEKTKGVFRGSGGNGGSGRTGRTKNDGLARLEEMGREEGMSGPGDASPHEQMVIKKKEEEDKLKKEKEKEEEREREEEVQRKKEMAEENMKKMEKEAEEKEAEAQEAEEKEAEAKEIEEAAKKDAKEEEENKDIEKGEENSLQTLCETTSFQPGLYLQCHSWSGPNGTSIDGGLNNARNRIQTCLRLALDLGSGIIIPTVQTQRQRESPSLVSGDSVCADVYFDISFLLQEMSSLCPGMEMRRCGDTSGIAEERIIQMGQRQYHEDSYHIGTFKSAITTHLESLSLPLSSISTENPVAVGFGDTMFAYNYTYDSEQALQKQLFHTIKYNPQLLHLGSQIRDTAPLRDGYIAVHLRGETDWPSNFGSREEQMEYFTREIELATAEHGSAKGIKAVYVSCGDSGAISDFRERLSALGYLVYDKWELVSSLPSISSQLQELEFDAAAIVEYPVLVEAELFLGVLMSTFSQTIAYERTAGDEEGFWETYITPGSRRNEEGGRVWDDVPSLKGDETAKLLVVNSGDISNMDSYP
;
A
#
# COMPACT_ATOMS: atom_id res chain seq x y z
N MET A 1 37.39 48.31 -53.04
CA MET A 1 38.77 48.38 -53.56
C MET A 1 39.39 47.00 -53.40
N LEU A 2 40.08 46.49 -54.42
CA LEU A 2 40.85 45.25 -54.34
C LEU A 2 42.31 45.60 -53.97
N GLY A 3 42.97 44.76 -53.16
CA GLY A 3 44.35 45.01 -52.72
C GLY A 3 44.92 43.90 -51.86
N ASN A 4 45.40 42.85 -52.52
CA ASN A 4 46.38 41.83 -52.11
C ASN A 4 46.84 41.78 -50.64
N TYR A 5 46.69 40.60 -50.02
CA TYR A 5 47.63 40.12 -49.00
C TYR A 5 48.24 38.78 -49.42
N ASP A 6 49.54 38.64 -49.16
CA ASP A 6 50.46 37.67 -49.76
C ASP A 6 50.48 36.34 -48.99
N ILE A 7 50.28 35.21 -49.69
CA ILE A 7 50.22 33.86 -49.10
C ILE A 7 51.60 33.17 -49.16
N SER A 8 52.64 33.83 -48.65
CA SER A 8 54.00 33.28 -48.58
C SER A 8 54.60 33.18 -47.17
N THR A 9 54.15 34.00 -46.21
CA THR A 9 54.70 34.02 -44.83
C THR A 9 53.95 33.14 -43.82
N ALA A 10 52.80 32.56 -44.19
CA ALA A 10 52.02 31.67 -43.32
C ALA A 10 52.43 30.18 -43.40
N LYS A 11 53.50 29.84 -44.13
CA LYS A 11 53.88 28.43 -44.39
C LYS A 11 54.89 27.82 -43.42
N GLU A 12 55.61 28.61 -42.62
CA GLU A 12 56.64 28.08 -41.70
C GLU A 12 56.15 27.85 -40.25
N SER A 13 55.00 28.39 -39.85
CA SER A 13 54.47 28.20 -38.49
C SER A 13 53.59 26.95 -38.29
N ILE A 14 53.08 26.36 -39.38
CA ILE A 14 52.08 25.28 -39.31
C ILE A 14 52.71 23.89 -39.06
N LEU A 15 54.00 23.68 -39.34
CA LEU A 15 54.66 22.37 -39.24
C LEU A 15 55.25 22.03 -37.85
N LYS A 16 54.96 22.80 -36.79
CA LYS A 16 55.52 22.55 -35.42
C LYS A 16 54.52 22.66 -34.25
N ALA A 17 53.20 22.58 -34.49
CA ALA A 17 52.19 22.57 -33.42
C ALA A 17 51.63 21.15 -33.14
N LYS A 18 51.62 20.73 -31.86
CA LYS A 18 51.12 19.41 -31.41
C LYS A 18 49.60 19.25 -31.63
N PRO A 19 49.08 18.01 -31.86
CA PRO A 19 47.71 17.73 -32.31
C PRO A 19 46.61 17.89 -31.24
N ARG A 20 46.76 18.84 -30.30
CA ARG A 20 45.77 19.14 -29.24
C ARG A 20 45.24 20.57 -29.25
N LYS A 21 45.60 21.41 -30.23
CA LYS A 21 45.14 22.82 -30.32
C LYS A 21 44.27 23.18 -31.54
N LEU A 22 43.93 22.22 -32.41
CA LEU A 22 42.97 22.43 -33.51
C LEU A 22 41.56 21.84 -33.28
N LEU A 23 41.37 20.98 -32.28
CA LEU A 23 40.08 20.31 -32.04
C LEU A 23 38.99 21.28 -31.56
N LEU A 24 39.25 22.09 -30.53
CA LEU A 24 38.25 23.04 -30.01
C LEU A 24 37.70 24.03 -31.05
N PRO A 25 38.51 24.72 -31.89
CA PRO A 25 37.95 25.64 -32.89
C PRO A 25 37.16 24.92 -34.00
N LEU A 26 37.46 23.66 -34.30
CA LEU A 26 36.65 22.84 -35.23
C LEU A 26 35.31 22.46 -34.62
N VAL A 27 35.28 22.05 -33.33
CA VAL A 27 34.04 21.77 -32.59
C VAL A 27 33.17 23.02 -32.48
N TYR A 28 33.76 24.18 -32.14
CA TYR A 28 33.05 25.46 -32.10
C TYR A 28 32.46 25.85 -33.46
N LEU A 29 33.20 25.66 -34.56
CA LEU A 29 32.70 25.95 -35.90
C LEU A 29 31.53 25.03 -36.28
N THR A 30 31.59 23.74 -35.94
CA THR A 30 30.48 22.80 -36.19
C THR A 30 29.24 23.11 -35.36
N LEU A 31 29.41 23.51 -34.08
CA LEU A 31 28.30 23.94 -33.23
C LEU A 31 27.63 25.22 -33.75
N ILE A 32 28.41 26.19 -34.23
CA ILE A 32 27.88 27.41 -34.85
C ILE A 32 27.10 27.09 -36.14
N ILE A 33 27.58 26.15 -36.97
CA ILE A 33 26.88 25.72 -38.19
C ILE A 33 25.58 24.99 -37.86
N LEU A 34 25.55 24.17 -36.80
CA LEU A 34 24.34 23.51 -36.31
C LEU A 34 23.33 24.52 -35.75
N PHE A 35 23.78 25.49 -34.95
CA PHE A 35 22.94 26.56 -34.41
C PHE A 35 22.33 27.45 -35.50
N ILE A 36 23.09 27.79 -36.54
CA ILE A 36 22.57 28.54 -37.69
C ILE A 36 21.55 27.69 -38.49
N ARG A 37 21.76 26.38 -38.61
CA ARG A 37 20.79 25.48 -39.26
C ARG A 37 19.48 25.35 -38.48
N THR A 38 19.53 25.20 -37.16
CA THR A 38 18.31 25.13 -36.33
C THR A 38 17.55 26.46 -36.32
N ALA A 39 18.26 27.59 -36.20
CA ALA A 39 17.64 28.92 -36.28
C ALA A 39 16.94 29.21 -37.62
N ILE A 40 17.51 28.76 -38.75
CA ILE A 40 16.88 28.91 -40.08
C ILE A 40 15.70 27.95 -40.25
N SER A 41 15.73 26.76 -39.63
CA SER A 41 14.60 25.81 -39.67
C SER A 41 13.38 26.27 -38.86
N HIS A 42 13.59 26.96 -37.72
CA HIS A 42 12.49 27.49 -36.90
C HIS A 42 11.79 28.72 -37.48
N SER A 43 12.33 29.39 -38.50
CA SER A 43 11.71 30.63 -39.06
C SER A 43 10.57 30.37 -40.05
N LYS A 44 10.06 29.14 -40.19
CA LYS A 44 9.04 28.77 -41.20
C LYS A 44 7.62 28.51 -40.69
N TYR A 45 7.37 28.54 -39.38
CA TYR A 45 6.01 28.41 -38.82
C TYR A 45 5.73 29.43 -37.71
N HIS A 46 5.53 30.69 -38.10
CA HIS A 46 4.76 31.66 -37.32
C HIS A 46 3.97 32.57 -38.28
N GLY A 47 2.67 32.31 -38.38
CA GLY A 47 1.72 33.29 -38.92
C GLY A 47 1.23 34.18 -37.78
N ASN A 48 1.36 35.50 -37.92
CA ASN A 48 0.88 36.47 -36.93
C ASN A 48 -0.66 36.50 -36.90
N PRO A 49 -1.30 36.39 -35.72
CA PRO A 49 -2.74 36.55 -35.56
C PRO A 49 -3.09 37.95 -35.02
N TRP A 50 -2.88 39.00 -35.82
CA TRP A 50 -3.35 40.35 -35.50
C TRP A 50 -3.77 41.11 -36.76
N ASP A 51 -5.04 40.92 -37.15
CA ASP A 51 -5.81 41.91 -37.91
C ASP A 51 -7.32 41.66 -37.76
N ALA A 52 -8.11 42.73 -37.85
CA ALA A 52 -9.59 42.81 -37.80
C ALA A 52 -10.30 42.81 -36.42
N VAL A 53 -10.52 44.02 -35.88
CA VAL A 53 -11.51 44.32 -34.84
C VAL A 53 -12.79 44.92 -35.47
N SER A 54 -13.91 44.18 -35.41
CA SER A 54 -15.31 44.67 -35.29
C SER A 54 -15.91 45.63 -36.37
N PRO A 55 -17.22 45.96 -36.38
CA PRO A 55 -18.29 45.59 -35.43
C PRO A 55 -19.62 45.03 -36.03
N ALA A 56 -20.35 44.32 -35.15
CA ALA A 56 -21.80 44.27 -34.93
C ALA A 56 -22.84 44.45 -36.08
N ASN A 57 -23.85 43.57 -36.08
CA ASN A 57 -25.24 44.04 -36.01
C ASN A 57 -26.24 43.04 -35.36
N SER A 58 -27.22 43.62 -34.67
CA SER A 58 -28.57 43.15 -34.29
C SER A 58 -29.15 41.86 -34.90
N SER A 59 -30.08 41.12 -34.29
CA SER A 59 -30.71 41.13 -32.95
C SER A 59 -31.73 39.98 -32.87
N ASN A 60 -32.05 39.47 -31.67
CA ASN A 60 -33.43 39.40 -31.14
C ASN A 60 -33.52 38.54 -29.86
N HIS A 61 -34.02 39.15 -28.78
CA HIS A 61 -34.57 38.43 -27.63
C HIS A 61 -35.86 37.71 -28.03
N THR A 62 -36.09 36.49 -27.53
CA THR A 62 -37.44 36.08 -27.08
C THR A 62 -37.38 34.96 -26.03
N THR A 63 -37.89 35.27 -24.84
CA THR A 63 -38.51 34.37 -23.86
C THR A 63 -39.73 35.14 -23.29
N PRO A 64 -40.68 34.55 -22.52
CA PRO A 64 -40.77 33.17 -22.00
C PRO A 64 -42.17 32.50 -22.14
N SER A 65 -42.28 31.31 -21.53
CA SER A 65 -43.47 30.73 -20.87
C SER A 65 -44.47 29.81 -21.60
N ASP A 66 -44.89 28.83 -20.80
CA ASP A 66 -46.10 27.98 -20.83
C ASP A 66 -46.33 26.96 -21.95
N LEU A 67 -46.30 25.67 -21.56
CA LEU A 67 -47.56 24.92 -21.37
C LEU A 67 -47.37 23.63 -20.53
N LEU A 68 -48.08 23.56 -19.40
CA LEU A 68 -48.27 22.36 -18.58
C LEU A 68 -49.26 21.39 -19.25
N SER A 69 -49.01 20.09 -19.17
CA SER A 69 -50.11 19.11 -19.01
C SER A 69 -49.63 17.72 -18.55
N THR A 70 -49.87 17.41 -17.27
CA THR A 70 -49.85 16.06 -16.71
C THR A 70 -51.13 15.30 -17.07
N PRO A 71 -51.16 13.97 -16.90
CA PRO A 71 -52.31 13.33 -16.25
C PRO A 71 -51.91 12.54 -15.00
N SER A 72 -52.83 12.47 -14.05
CA SER A 72 -52.61 12.06 -12.66
C SER A 72 -53.11 10.64 -12.34
N SER A 73 -52.67 10.15 -11.17
CA SER A 73 -53.20 9.06 -10.32
C SER A 73 -52.43 7.73 -10.36
N LYS A 74 -52.15 7.06 -9.24
CA LYS A 74 -52.69 7.22 -7.85
C LYS A 74 -51.60 7.23 -6.78
N ALA A 75 -51.89 7.90 -5.66
CA ALA A 75 -51.04 7.91 -4.48
C ALA A 75 -51.31 6.72 -3.53
N ILE A 76 -50.28 6.32 -2.80
CA ILE A 76 -50.38 5.70 -1.47
C ILE A 76 -49.56 6.61 -0.54
N ASP A 77 -50.19 7.12 0.51
CA ASP A 77 -49.58 8.05 1.47
C ASP A 77 -49.08 7.29 2.70
N SER A 78 -47.83 7.54 3.07
CA SER A 78 -47.30 7.28 4.41
C SER A 78 -46.21 8.29 4.76
N SER A 79 -46.54 9.58 4.64
CA SER A 79 -45.60 10.67 4.90
C SER A 79 -45.38 10.93 6.40
N LYS A 80 -44.24 10.47 6.94
CA LYS A 80 -43.56 11.25 7.98
C LYS A 80 -43.04 12.54 7.33
N PRO A 81 -43.21 13.73 7.93
CA PRO A 81 -42.66 14.95 7.36
C PRO A 81 -41.13 14.86 7.34
N GLN A 82 -40.55 14.92 6.14
CA GLN A 82 -39.11 15.06 5.96
C GLN A 82 -38.66 16.41 6.55
N PRO A 83 -37.50 16.48 7.23
CA PRO A 83 -37.01 17.74 7.80
C PRO A 83 -36.71 18.74 6.68
N PHE A 84 -37.07 20.01 6.90
CA PHE A 84 -36.84 21.11 5.97
C PHE A 84 -35.34 21.28 5.69
N THR A 85 -34.92 21.07 4.44
CA THR A 85 -33.56 21.31 3.96
C THR A 85 -33.43 22.74 3.42
N ALA A 86 -32.42 23.47 3.91
CA ALA A 86 -32.13 24.82 3.43
C ALA A 86 -31.55 24.77 2.00
N ASN A 87 -32.14 25.56 1.09
CA ASN A 87 -31.66 25.71 -0.28
C ASN A 87 -30.64 26.86 -0.35
N ILE A 88 -29.48 26.59 -0.97
CA ILE A 88 -28.36 27.54 -1.10
C ILE A 88 -28.77 28.88 -1.72
N THR A 89 -29.71 28.89 -2.67
CA THR A 89 -30.13 30.12 -3.38
C THR A 89 -30.97 31.06 -2.51
N THR A 90 -31.36 30.62 -1.32
CA THR A 90 -32.23 31.35 -0.38
C THR A 90 -31.66 31.42 1.04
N SER A 91 -30.60 30.68 1.34
CA SER A 91 -30.04 30.61 2.69
C SER A 91 -29.23 31.86 3.04
N THR A 92 -29.35 32.34 4.27
CA THR A 92 -28.50 33.39 4.82
C THR A 92 -27.15 32.88 5.34
N LYS A 93 -26.96 31.54 5.39
CA LYS A 93 -25.74 30.88 5.88
C LYS A 93 -25.35 29.70 4.98
N VAL A 94 -24.06 29.42 4.84
CA VAL A 94 -23.53 28.33 4.00
C VAL A 94 -22.17 27.85 4.52
N ALA A 95 -21.93 26.54 4.48
CA ALA A 95 -20.61 25.97 4.71
C ALA A 95 -19.88 25.81 3.37
N VAL A 96 -18.60 26.19 3.30
CA VAL A 96 -17.84 26.28 2.06
C VAL A 96 -16.51 25.55 2.23
N ILE A 97 -16.22 24.67 1.28
CA ILE A 97 -14.89 24.10 1.09
C ILE A 97 -14.42 24.41 -0.33
N ILE A 98 -13.15 24.75 -0.46
CA ILE A 98 -12.46 24.93 -1.73
C ILE A 98 -11.40 23.83 -1.79
N GLU A 99 -11.58 22.86 -2.67
CA GLU A 99 -10.65 21.75 -2.82
C GLU A 99 -10.49 21.41 -4.31
N THR A 100 -9.26 21.55 -4.83
CA THR A 100 -8.89 21.21 -6.21
C THR A 100 -8.10 19.91 -6.31
N ARG A 101 -7.65 19.36 -5.18
CA ARG A 101 -6.93 18.09 -5.11
C ARG A 101 -7.93 16.93 -5.09
N ARG A 102 -7.44 15.74 -5.42
CA ARG A 102 -8.11 14.46 -5.18
C ARG A 102 -7.56 13.88 -3.87
N SER A 103 -8.45 13.46 -2.98
CA SER A 103 -8.13 12.85 -1.68
C SER A 103 -9.35 12.05 -1.25
N GLY A 104 -9.20 10.76 -0.89
CA GLY A 104 -10.34 9.93 -0.46
C GLY A 104 -11.11 10.53 0.72
N ASN A 105 -10.36 11.10 1.67
CA ASN A 105 -10.87 11.73 2.88
C ASN A 105 -11.82 12.93 2.66
N ILE A 106 -11.86 13.54 1.46
CA ILE A 106 -12.71 14.72 1.20
C ILE A 106 -14.21 14.43 1.32
N ILE A 107 -14.66 13.24 0.87
CA ILE A 107 -16.09 12.90 0.89
C ILE A 107 -16.56 12.54 2.31
N PRO A 108 -15.87 11.66 3.07
CA PRO A 108 -16.17 11.45 4.49
C PRO A 108 -16.21 12.76 5.28
N LEU A 109 -15.25 13.67 5.05
CA LEU A 109 -15.19 14.98 5.69
C LEU A 109 -16.43 15.84 5.36
N ILE A 110 -16.78 15.97 4.08
CA ILE A 110 -17.96 16.73 3.64
C ILE A 110 -19.26 16.15 4.20
N LEU A 111 -19.39 14.81 4.22
CA LEU A 111 -20.56 14.13 4.79
C LEU A 111 -20.63 14.31 6.31
N HIS A 112 -19.51 14.27 7.01
CA HIS A 112 -19.40 14.56 8.45
C HIS A 112 -19.81 16.00 8.76
N PHE A 113 -19.23 17.00 8.08
CA PHE A 113 -19.63 18.41 8.22
C PHE A 113 -21.12 18.58 7.92
N SER A 114 -21.63 17.98 6.84
CA SER A 114 -23.07 18.03 6.52
C SER A 114 -23.91 17.42 7.64
N ALA A 115 -23.51 16.28 8.22
CA ALA A 115 -24.22 15.61 9.30
C ALA A 115 -24.24 16.46 10.59
N VAL A 116 -23.08 16.96 11.04
CA VAL A 116 -22.94 17.74 12.28
C VAL A 116 -23.64 19.10 12.20
N LEU A 117 -23.55 19.79 11.06
CA LEU A 117 -24.24 21.07 10.84
C LEU A 117 -25.77 20.91 10.70
N GLY A 118 -26.24 19.73 10.32
CA GLY A 118 -27.66 19.46 10.15
C GLY A 118 -28.30 20.14 8.91
N PRO A 119 -29.62 19.99 8.72
CA PRO A 119 -30.29 20.34 7.46
C PRO A 119 -30.47 21.85 7.21
N THR A 120 -30.13 22.70 8.18
CA THR A 120 -30.25 24.16 8.03
C THR A 120 -29.02 24.82 7.39
N TRP A 121 -27.93 24.07 7.24
CA TRP A 121 -26.69 24.50 6.59
C TRP A 121 -26.57 23.82 5.21
N PRO A 122 -26.77 24.55 4.10
CA PRO A 122 -26.31 24.07 2.80
C PRO A 122 -24.77 24.11 2.76
N LEU A 123 -24.18 23.21 1.98
CA LEU A 123 -22.74 23.10 1.80
C LEU A 123 -22.37 23.31 0.33
N LEU A 124 -21.35 24.13 0.07
CA LEU A 124 -20.84 24.45 -1.25
C LEU A 124 -19.41 23.93 -1.39
N ILE A 125 -19.17 23.15 -2.43
CA ILE A 125 -17.86 22.63 -2.80
C ILE A 125 -17.40 23.42 -4.04
N TYR A 126 -16.37 24.25 -3.90
CA TYR A 126 -15.67 24.81 -5.04
C TYR A 126 -14.52 23.89 -5.45
N THR A 127 -14.46 23.53 -6.72
CA THR A 127 -13.40 22.68 -7.26
C THR A 127 -13.10 23.02 -8.72
N SER A 128 -12.02 22.50 -9.30
CA SER A 128 -11.76 22.67 -10.74
C SER A 128 -12.74 21.82 -11.56
N ALA A 129 -13.10 22.27 -12.76
CA ALA A 129 -14.13 21.58 -13.57
C ALA A 129 -13.77 20.12 -13.89
N GLU A 130 -12.47 19.82 -14.02
CA GLU A 130 -11.90 18.48 -14.21
C GLU A 130 -12.02 17.55 -12.98
N ASN A 131 -12.32 18.11 -11.81
CA ASN A 131 -12.43 17.39 -10.53
C ASN A 131 -13.90 17.15 -10.11
N PHE A 132 -14.88 17.52 -10.96
CA PHE A 132 -16.30 17.30 -10.68
C PHE A 132 -16.65 15.81 -10.52
N GLY A 133 -15.97 14.91 -11.23
CA GLY A 133 -16.15 13.47 -11.12
C GLY A 133 -15.92 12.95 -9.70
N SER A 134 -14.90 13.48 -9.02
CA SER A 134 -14.55 13.11 -7.64
C SER A 134 -15.64 13.40 -6.61
N PHE A 135 -16.55 14.34 -6.89
CA PHE A 135 -17.72 14.61 -6.04
C PHE A 135 -19.00 13.90 -6.49
N SER A 136 -18.87 12.96 -7.44
CA SER A 136 -19.98 12.16 -7.99
C SER A 136 -19.87 10.66 -7.65
N THR A 137 -18.75 10.21 -7.09
CA THR A 137 -18.49 8.78 -6.77
C THR A 137 -19.32 8.24 -5.59
N SER A 138 -19.67 9.09 -4.63
CA SER A 138 -20.37 8.64 -3.42
C SER A 138 -21.89 8.75 -3.53
N ALA A 139 -22.58 7.61 -3.46
CA ALA A 139 -24.04 7.55 -3.41
C ALA A 139 -24.65 8.34 -2.23
N ALA A 140 -23.92 8.54 -1.13
CA ALA A 140 -24.35 9.40 -0.04
C ALA A 140 -24.29 10.89 -0.43
N LEU A 141 -23.17 11.31 -1.03
CA LEU A 141 -23.00 12.68 -1.53
C LEU A 141 -24.00 13.01 -2.64
N LEU A 142 -24.24 12.09 -3.58
CA LEU A 142 -25.25 12.23 -4.63
C LEU A 142 -26.67 12.43 -4.07
N ARG A 143 -27.06 11.75 -2.98
CA ARG A 143 -28.35 11.98 -2.30
C ARG A 143 -28.44 13.39 -1.71
N HIS A 144 -27.35 13.88 -1.12
CA HIS A 144 -27.27 15.24 -0.60
C HIS A 144 -27.29 16.30 -1.73
N GLN A 145 -26.71 16.01 -2.89
CA GLN A 145 -26.79 16.85 -4.09
C GLN A 145 -28.20 16.86 -4.70
N ALA A 146 -28.83 15.70 -4.85
CA ALA A 146 -30.20 15.58 -5.35
C ALA A 146 -31.24 16.28 -4.46
N SER A 147 -30.97 16.38 -3.14
CA SER A 147 -31.79 17.17 -2.21
C SER A 147 -31.48 18.68 -2.19
N GLY A 148 -30.49 19.14 -2.98
CA GLY A 148 -30.05 20.54 -3.03
C GLY A 148 -29.27 21.01 -1.80
N ARG A 149 -28.89 20.10 -0.91
CA ARG A 149 -28.19 20.40 0.36
C ARG A 149 -26.69 20.55 0.19
N ILE A 150 -26.09 19.82 -0.74
CA ILE A 150 -24.67 19.95 -1.11
C ILE A 150 -24.59 20.30 -2.59
N ILE A 151 -23.85 21.33 -2.97
CA ILE A 151 -23.74 21.78 -4.37
C ILE A 151 -22.27 21.96 -4.73
N VAL A 152 -21.87 21.37 -5.86
CA VAL A 152 -20.55 21.53 -6.46
C VAL A 152 -20.59 22.70 -7.44
N ARG A 153 -19.62 23.60 -7.37
CA ARG A 153 -19.42 24.71 -8.31
C ARG A 153 -17.99 24.70 -8.86
N ALA A 154 -17.85 25.14 -10.10
CA ALA A 154 -16.54 25.30 -10.72
C ALA A 154 -15.89 26.60 -10.22
N LEU A 155 -14.60 26.54 -9.92
CA LEU A 155 -13.75 27.71 -9.78
C LEU A 155 -13.63 28.45 -11.13
N ALA A 156 -13.29 29.74 -11.08
CA ALA A 156 -13.02 30.52 -12.28
C ALA A 156 -11.90 29.87 -13.12
N PRO A 157 -12.02 29.78 -14.46
CA PRO A 157 -10.98 29.19 -15.31
C PRO A 157 -9.61 29.83 -15.10
N GLY A 158 -8.58 28.99 -14.92
CA GLY A 158 -7.22 29.44 -14.62
C GLY A 158 -6.92 29.69 -13.13
N THR A 159 -7.84 29.38 -12.22
CA THR A 159 -7.57 29.35 -10.77
C THR A 159 -6.80 28.07 -10.41
N TRP A 160 -5.62 28.20 -9.82
CA TRP A 160 -4.77 27.08 -9.41
C TRP A 160 -4.19 27.33 -8.02
N PHE A 161 -4.17 26.30 -7.17
CA PHE A 161 -3.60 26.36 -5.82
C PHE A 161 -2.37 25.45 -5.74
N TYR A 162 -1.19 26.05 -5.71
CA TYR A 162 0.10 25.34 -5.63
C TYR A 162 0.83 25.58 -4.30
N ASN A 163 0.41 26.57 -3.51
CA ASN A 163 0.90 26.86 -2.17
C ASN A 163 -0.09 27.73 -1.36
N TRP A 164 0.20 27.95 -0.07
CA TRP A 164 -0.63 28.79 0.81
C TRP A 164 -0.77 30.25 0.36
N ASP A 165 0.23 30.82 -0.33
CA ASP A 165 0.16 32.18 -0.89
C ASP A 165 -0.89 32.26 -2.01
N SER A 166 -0.98 31.25 -2.87
CA SER A 166 -1.97 31.18 -3.96
C SER A 166 -3.41 31.05 -3.43
N VAL A 167 -3.60 30.35 -2.30
CA VAL A 167 -4.88 30.31 -1.57
C VAL A 167 -5.21 31.68 -0.96
N SER A 168 -4.25 32.30 -0.27
CA SER A 168 -4.40 33.64 0.32
C SER A 168 -4.76 34.71 -0.72
N ALA A 169 -4.09 34.67 -1.88
CA ALA A 169 -4.34 35.56 -3.00
C ALA A 169 -5.73 35.36 -3.63
N PHE A 170 -6.25 34.13 -3.65
CA PHE A 170 -7.59 33.83 -4.15
C PHE A 170 -8.69 34.23 -3.17
N LEU A 171 -8.54 33.90 -1.88
CA LEU A 171 -9.49 34.26 -0.81
C LEU A 171 -9.61 35.78 -0.61
N THR A 172 -8.62 36.57 -1.09
CA THR A 172 -8.67 38.04 -1.15
C THR A 172 -9.17 38.61 -2.48
N THR A 173 -9.69 37.76 -3.39
CA THR A 173 -10.47 38.22 -4.56
C THR A 173 -11.94 38.41 -4.21
N LYS A 174 -12.60 39.40 -4.81
CA LYS A 174 -14.06 39.58 -4.64
C LYS A 174 -14.90 38.45 -5.22
N TRP A 175 -14.38 37.73 -6.23
CA TRP A 175 -15.12 36.74 -7.02
C TRP A 175 -15.82 35.68 -6.15
N LEU A 176 -15.08 35.09 -5.21
CA LEU A 176 -15.62 34.07 -4.30
C LEU A 176 -16.77 34.64 -3.44
N TRP A 177 -16.54 35.81 -2.84
CA TRP A 177 -17.50 36.43 -1.93
C TRP A 177 -18.75 36.92 -2.66
N GLU A 178 -18.63 37.37 -3.91
CA GLU A 178 -19.78 37.74 -4.76
C GLU A 178 -20.62 36.50 -5.17
N ASP A 179 -19.98 35.37 -5.51
CA ASP A 179 -20.68 34.12 -5.90
C ASP A 179 -21.42 33.45 -4.72
N LEU A 180 -21.00 33.72 -3.48
CA LEU A 180 -21.63 33.23 -2.26
C LEU A 180 -22.95 33.95 -1.88
N ALA A 181 -23.44 34.88 -2.69
CA ALA A 181 -24.76 35.48 -2.50
C ALA A 181 -25.90 34.43 -2.63
N PRO A 182 -26.97 34.51 -1.79
CA PRO A 182 -27.27 35.54 -0.80
C PRO A 182 -26.73 35.27 0.61
N ALA A 183 -25.99 34.18 0.85
CA ALA A 183 -25.52 33.80 2.19
C ALA A 183 -24.54 34.84 2.78
N ASN A 184 -24.86 35.36 3.97
CA ASN A 184 -24.03 36.36 4.66
C ASN A 184 -23.03 35.72 5.64
N HIS A 185 -23.40 34.60 6.27
CA HIS A 185 -22.55 33.87 7.20
C HIS A 185 -21.90 32.68 6.49
N ILE A 186 -20.59 32.74 6.30
CA ILE A 186 -19.81 31.75 5.57
C ILE A 186 -18.97 30.96 6.58
N LEU A 187 -19.27 29.66 6.77
CA LEU A 187 -18.35 28.75 7.46
C LEU A 187 -17.36 28.21 6.43
N LEU A 188 -16.18 28.80 6.34
CA LEU A 188 -15.09 28.30 5.51
C LEU A 188 -14.35 27.19 6.27
N PHE A 189 -14.16 26.03 5.64
CA PHE A 189 -13.43 24.91 6.22
C PHE A 189 -12.50 24.24 5.20
N GLN A 190 -11.34 23.79 5.67
CA GLN A 190 -10.31 23.10 4.88
C GLN A 190 -10.17 21.62 5.32
N THR A 191 -9.45 20.84 4.53
CA THR A 191 -9.28 19.38 4.73
C THR A 191 -8.63 18.98 6.05
N ASP A 192 -7.91 19.90 6.68
CA ASP A 192 -7.24 19.75 7.96
C ASP A 192 -8.07 20.23 9.16
N SER A 193 -9.39 20.40 9.00
CA SER A 193 -10.30 20.85 10.06
C SER A 193 -11.42 19.87 10.37
N MET A 194 -11.91 19.86 11.62
CA MET A 194 -12.93 18.90 12.06
C MET A 194 -13.90 19.50 13.09
N LEU A 195 -15.22 19.31 12.88
CA LEU A 195 -16.25 19.63 13.88
C LEU A 195 -16.47 18.46 14.84
N CYS A 196 -16.56 18.74 16.14
CA CYS A 196 -16.87 17.75 17.17
C CYS A 196 -18.37 17.45 17.21
N ALA A 197 -18.79 16.27 16.73
CA ALA A 197 -20.21 15.88 16.64
C ALA A 197 -20.97 15.85 18.00
N ASN A 198 -20.23 15.76 19.12
CA ASN A 198 -20.76 15.77 20.49
C ASN A 198 -20.35 17.05 21.26
N ALA A 199 -20.06 18.15 20.56
CA ALA A 199 -19.77 19.43 21.19
C ALA A 199 -20.98 19.96 21.99
N ALA A 200 -20.70 20.66 23.09
CA ALA A 200 -21.73 21.31 23.91
C ALA A 200 -22.29 22.62 23.29
N ARG A 201 -21.69 23.08 22.19
CA ARG A 201 -22.06 24.28 21.42
C ARG A 201 -22.38 23.90 19.98
N SER A 202 -23.04 24.80 19.26
CA SER A 202 -23.30 24.69 17.82
C SER A 202 -22.59 25.79 17.03
N VAL A 203 -22.42 25.61 15.72
CA VAL A 203 -21.89 26.66 14.82
C VAL A 203 -22.82 27.88 14.80
N ASP A 204 -24.13 27.68 14.98
CA ASP A 204 -25.11 28.77 15.07
C ASP A 204 -24.86 29.70 16.27
N ASP A 205 -24.20 29.22 17.34
CA ASP A 205 -23.88 30.01 18.54
C ASP A 205 -22.78 31.08 18.32
N PHE A 206 -22.25 31.18 17.09
CA PHE A 206 -21.16 32.10 16.72
C PHE A 206 -21.52 33.01 15.53
N LEU A 207 -22.77 32.99 15.05
CA LEU A 207 -23.24 33.81 13.93
C LEU A 207 -23.25 35.32 14.21
N GLU A 208 -23.14 35.72 15.49
CA GLU A 208 -23.05 37.13 15.90
C GLU A 208 -21.70 37.79 15.56
N TYR A 209 -20.66 37.01 15.24
CA TYR A 209 -19.32 37.52 14.97
C TYR A 209 -19.06 37.68 13.47
N ASP A 210 -18.41 38.79 13.10
CA ASP A 210 -18.01 39.08 11.72
C ASP A 210 -16.84 38.22 11.25
N LEU A 211 -15.94 37.86 12.17
CA LEU A 211 -14.82 36.97 11.93
C LEU A 211 -14.47 36.21 13.21
N ILE A 212 -14.41 34.88 13.12
CA ILE A 212 -13.92 34.00 14.19
C ILE A 212 -13.29 32.75 13.57
N GLY A 213 -12.16 32.31 14.11
CA GLY A 213 -11.46 31.07 13.77
C GLY A 213 -10.66 30.57 14.96
N ALA A 214 -9.76 29.60 14.76
CA ALA A 214 -8.88 29.14 15.83
C ALA A 214 -7.87 30.23 16.21
N PRO A 215 -7.80 30.68 17.48
CA PRO A 215 -6.94 31.80 17.85
C PRO A 215 -5.46 31.44 17.86
N ILE A 216 -4.64 32.33 17.29
CA ILE A 216 -3.20 32.16 17.12
C ILE A 216 -2.44 32.78 18.31
N GLU A 217 -1.49 32.04 18.88
CA GLU A 217 -0.54 32.59 19.87
C GLU A 217 0.31 33.73 19.29
N ALA A 218 0.52 34.78 20.08
CA ALA A 218 1.21 36.01 19.67
C ALA A 218 2.65 35.85 19.12
N ARG A 219 3.27 34.67 19.27
CA ARG A 219 4.58 34.33 18.69
C ARG A 219 4.52 33.91 17.21
N PHE A 220 3.36 33.47 16.73
CA PHE A 220 3.14 32.99 15.36
C PHE A 220 2.33 33.98 14.51
N GLY A 221 1.69 34.98 15.13
CA GLY A 221 0.87 35.94 14.42
C GLY A 221 -0.11 36.68 15.32
N GLN A 222 -1.18 37.18 14.72
CA GLN A 222 -2.32 37.77 15.44
C GLN A 222 -3.63 37.36 14.80
N GLY A 223 -4.69 37.27 15.61
CA GLY A 223 -6.02 36.90 15.14
C GLY A 223 -6.23 35.39 15.12
N TYR A 224 -6.68 34.88 13.98
CA TYR A 224 -7.16 33.50 13.83
C TYR A 224 -6.52 32.82 12.62
N ASN A 225 -6.42 31.49 12.68
CA ASN A 225 -6.14 30.64 11.53
C ASN A 225 -7.43 30.48 10.69
N GLY A 226 -7.31 30.66 9.37
CA GLY A 226 -8.39 30.65 8.41
C GLY A 226 -8.97 29.28 8.05
N GLY A 227 -8.23 28.19 8.30
CA GLY A 227 -8.56 26.82 7.87
C GLY A 227 -9.85 26.25 8.46
N LEU A 228 -10.31 26.82 9.57
CA LEU A 228 -11.72 26.74 9.99
C LEU A 228 -12.16 28.08 10.57
N SER A 229 -13.06 28.76 9.87
CA SER A 229 -13.50 30.11 10.27
C SER A 229 -14.92 30.43 9.84
N MET A 230 -15.63 31.19 10.68
CA MET A 230 -16.87 31.88 10.32
C MET A 230 -16.53 33.30 9.84
N ARG A 231 -17.09 33.71 8.70
CA ARG A 231 -16.80 34.99 8.05
C ARG A 231 -18.08 35.67 7.57
N ASN A 232 -18.27 36.95 7.89
CA ASN A 232 -19.34 37.78 7.34
C ASN A 232 -18.96 38.29 5.95
N ARG A 233 -19.66 37.80 4.92
CA ARG A 233 -19.42 38.12 3.50
C ARG A 233 -19.45 39.63 3.23
N ASN A 234 -20.39 40.38 3.82
CA ASN A 234 -20.50 41.82 3.60
C ASN A 234 -19.29 42.57 4.18
N THR A 235 -18.83 42.16 5.36
CA THR A 235 -17.67 42.76 6.04
C THR A 235 -16.37 42.44 5.30
N ILE A 236 -16.22 41.22 4.78
CA ILE A 236 -15.13 40.85 3.86
C ILE A 236 -15.15 41.73 2.60
N LEU A 237 -16.30 41.86 1.92
CA LEU A 237 -16.41 42.65 0.69
C LEU A 237 -16.05 44.13 0.90
N ARG A 238 -16.44 44.73 2.02
CA ARG A 238 -16.03 46.10 2.41
C ARG A 238 -14.52 46.21 2.62
N VAL A 239 -13.90 45.23 3.27
CA VAL A 239 -12.43 45.20 3.40
C VAL A 239 -11.75 45.12 2.03
N LEU A 240 -12.29 44.34 1.09
CA LEU A 240 -11.80 44.24 -0.29
C LEU A 240 -12.17 45.46 -1.17
N GLU A 241 -12.90 46.44 -0.65
CA GLU A 241 -13.14 47.76 -1.27
C GLU A 241 -12.16 48.81 -0.79
N GLU A 242 -11.87 48.81 0.51
CA GLU A 242 -10.96 49.77 1.15
C GLU A 242 -9.48 49.39 1.03
N TRP A 243 -9.13 48.09 0.98
CA TRP A 243 -7.74 47.61 0.93
C TRP A 243 -7.50 46.55 -0.15
N LYS A 244 -6.25 46.48 -0.63
CA LYS A 244 -5.77 45.48 -1.58
C LYS A 244 -4.66 44.63 -0.97
N TYR A 245 -4.89 43.32 -0.88
CA TYR A 245 -3.89 42.36 -0.41
C TYR A 245 -2.65 42.32 -1.33
N SER A 246 -2.85 42.45 -2.64
CA SER A 246 -1.79 42.42 -3.66
C SER A 246 -0.68 43.45 -3.48
N ASP A 247 -0.95 44.56 -2.78
CA ASP A 247 -0.02 45.67 -2.64
C ASP A 247 1.08 45.37 -1.60
N ASN A 248 0.80 44.45 -0.66
CA ASN A 248 1.77 43.87 0.27
C ASN A 248 1.23 42.51 0.79
N PRO A 249 1.49 41.40 0.09
CA PRO A 249 0.81 40.11 0.31
C PRO A 249 1.38 39.31 1.50
N HIS A 250 1.59 39.96 2.64
CA HIS A 250 1.93 39.34 3.93
C HIS A 250 1.34 40.18 5.10
N PRO A 251 0.90 39.58 6.21
CA PRO A 251 0.88 38.13 6.53
C PRO A 251 -0.16 37.37 5.69
N ALA A 252 -0.40 36.08 5.99
CA ALA A 252 -1.46 35.28 5.40
C ALA A 252 -2.84 35.98 5.51
N GLU A 253 -3.78 35.57 4.66
CA GLU A 253 -5.01 36.33 4.40
C GLU A 253 -5.93 36.41 5.62
N ASP A 254 -5.92 35.39 6.47
CA ASP A 254 -6.67 35.28 7.71
C ASP A 254 -6.24 36.34 8.76
N GLN A 255 -4.94 36.44 9.02
CA GLN A 255 -4.34 37.46 9.88
C GLN A 255 -4.45 38.85 9.26
N TRP A 256 -4.39 38.95 7.93
CA TRP A 256 -4.61 40.20 7.21
C TRP A 256 -6.05 40.69 7.38
N PHE A 257 -7.06 39.83 7.13
CA PHE A 257 -8.46 40.16 7.37
C PHE A 257 -8.71 40.53 8.82
N TYR A 258 -8.19 39.78 9.78
CA TYR A 258 -8.29 40.13 11.20
C TYR A 258 -7.75 41.54 11.50
N ALA A 259 -6.59 41.90 10.93
CA ALA A 259 -6.04 43.25 11.06
C ALA A 259 -6.96 44.32 10.44
N ARG A 260 -7.50 44.09 9.24
CA ARG A 260 -8.42 45.04 8.57
C ARG A 260 -9.75 45.18 9.34
N PHE A 261 -10.29 44.07 9.87
CA PHE A 261 -11.52 44.08 10.67
C PHE A 261 -11.33 44.86 11.98
N LYS A 262 -10.15 44.73 12.62
CA LYS A 262 -9.80 45.51 13.81
C LYS A 262 -9.64 47.00 13.51
N GLU A 263 -8.98 47.37 12.41
CA GLU A 263 -8.87 48.77 11.96
C GLU A 263 -10.24 49.40 11.65
N LEU A 264 -11.18 48.62 11.10
CA LEU A 264 -12.57 49.06 10.91
C LEU A 264 -13.32 49.18 12.24
N GLN A 265 -13.25 48.17 13.12
CA GLN A 265 -13.90 48.16 14.43
C GLN A 265 -13.45 49.36 15.29
N GLU A 266 -12.15 49.65 15.34
CA GLU A 266 -11.60 50.80 16.08
C GLU A 266 -12.16 52.12 15.54
N ARG A 267 -12.25 52.26 14.21
CA ARG A 267 -12.83 53.45 13.55
C ARG A 267 -14.34 53.61 13.85
N GLU A 268 -15.09 52.51 13.82
CA GLU A 268 -16.54 52.54 14.09
C GLU A 268 -16.86 52.87 15.55
N ILE A 269 -16.01 52.42 16.49
CA ILE A 269 -16.07 52.81 17.90
C ILE A 269 -15.76 54.30 18.07
N GLU A 270 -14.77 54.85 17.35
CA GLU A 270 -14.48 56.30 17.34
C GLU A 270 -15.60 57.13 16.72
N GLU A 271 -16.27 56.62 15.68
CA GLU A 271 -17.41 57.26 15.01
C GLU A 271 -18.74 57.10 15.78
N GLY A 272 -18.79 56.22 16.79
CA GLY A 272 -19.96 56.01 17.66
C GLY A 272 -21.06 55.13 17.03
N ILE A 273 -20.70 54.19 16.18
CA ILE A 273 -21.62 53.25 15.52
C ILE A 273 -21.93 52.09 16.48
N GLU A 274 -23.21 51.94 16.88
CA GLU A 274 -23.63 50.94 17.88
C GLU A 274 -23.67 49.51 17.32
N ASP A 275 -24.03 49.33 16.04
CA ASP A 275 -24.07 48.03 15.33
C ASP A 275 -22.84 47.86 14.40
N GLY A 276 -21.64 48.13 14.93
CA GLY A 276 -20.36 47.98 14.22
C GLY A 276 -19.82 46.55 14.18
N ILE A 277 -18.63 46.37 13.61
CA ILE A 277 -17.97 45.05 13.47
C ILE A 277 -17.78 44.38 14.84
N ASN A 278 -18.28 43.14 14.95
CA ASN A 278 -18.19 42.33 16.15
C ASN A 278 -17.09 41.26 16.03
N LEU A 279 -16.04 41.39 16.84
CA LEU A 279 -14.96 40.41 16.97
C LEU A 279 -14.98 39.79 18.37
N PRO A 280 -14.88 38.46 18.50
CA PRO A 280 -14.90 37.79 19.80
C PRO A 280 -13.59 38.01 20.55
N SER A 281 -13.66 37.95 21.88
CA SER A 281 -12.47 37.82 22.70
C SER A 281 -11.77 36.48 22.46
N MET A 282 -10.46 36.40 22.71
CA MET A 282 -9.70 35.13 22.58
C MET A 282 -10.29 34.00 23.45
N GLU A 283 -10.87 34.34 24.59
CA GLU A 283 -11.59 33.41 25.48
C GLU A 283 -12.82 32.78 24.81
N ILE A 284 -13.51 33.51 23.93
CA ILE A 284 -14.64 32.99 23.15
C ILE A 284 -14.13 32.25 21.91
N ALA A 285 -13.12 32.78 21.22
CA ALA A 285 -12.53 32.20 20.01
C ALA A 285 -12.04 30.76 20.24
N ARG A 286 -11.35 30.49 21.36
CA ARG A 286 -10.89 29.13 21.70
C ARG A 286 -12.03 28.13 21.97
N THR A 287 -13.26 28.60 22.20
CA THR A 287 -14.43 27.70 22.30
C THR A 287 -14.99 27.31 20.92
N PHE A 288 -14.67 28.07 19.87
CA PHE A 288 -15.06 27.77 18.49
C PHE A 288 -14.12 26.72 17.89
N ALA A 289 -12.82 27.02 17.83
CA ALA A 289 -11.82 26.10 17.32
C ALA A 289 -10.50 26.22 18.09
N VAL A 290 -9.75 25.13 18.18
CA VAL A 290 -8.41 25.08 18.79
C VAL A 290 -7.34 24.77 17.75
N GLU A 291 -6.18 25.40 17.95
CA GLU A 291 -4.95 25.13 17.20
C GLU A 291 -3.74 25.36 18.12
N THR A 292 -3.19 26.59 18.16
CA THR A 292 -2.04 26.93 19.01
C THR A 292 -2.45 27.31 20.44
N ILE A 293 -3.73 27.64 20.67
CA ILE A 293 -4.32 27.91 21.98
C ILE A 293 -5.41 26.87 22.26
N ASP A 294 -5.22 26.11 23.33
CA ASP A 294 -6.10 25.00 23.73
C ASP A 294 -7.35 25.46 24.51
N HIS A 295 -8.39 24.62 24.44
CA HIS A 295 -9.61 24.71 25.23
C HIS A 295 -10.20 23.30 25.41
N PRO A 296 -10.57 22.87 26.64
CA PRO A 296 -10.95 21.48 26.92
C PRO A 296 -12.29 21.03 26.33
N HIS A 297 -13.12 21.96 25.84
CA HIS A 297 -14.42 21.66 25.21
C HIS A 297 -14.63 22.55 23.99
N PRO A 298 -13.85 22.40 22.91
CA PRO A 298 -14.00 23.22 21.72
C PRO A 298 -15.08 22.63 20.80
N LEU A 299 -15.74 23.48 20.01
CA LEU A 299 -16.65 23.02 18.96
C LEU A 299 -15.90 22.29 17.83
N ALA A 300 -14.65 22.65 17.59
CA ALA A 300 -13.85 22.13 16.49
C ALA A 300 -12.34 22.16 16.77
N PHE A 301 -11.55 21.52 15.90
CA PHE A 301 -10.09 21.56 15.94
C PHE A 301 -9.47 21.56 14.53
N LEU A 302 -8.24 22.05 14.45
CA LEU A 302 -7.35 21.90 13.29
C LEU A 302 -6.37 20.75 13.56
N LEU A 303 -6.27 19.80 12.62
CA LEU A 303 -5.55 18.53 12.75
C LEU A 303 -4.05 18.71 13.04
N PHE A 304 -3.43 19.79 12.55
CA PHE A 304 -2.04 20.11 12.81
C PHE A 304 -1.73 20.28 14.31
N ALA A 305 -2.72 20.69 15.13
CA ALA A 305 -2.58 20.80 16.58
C ALA A 305 -2.79 19.48 17.33
N TRP A 306 -3.61 18.56 16.80
CA TRP A 306 -3.89 17.29 17.45
C TRP A 306 -2.62 16.43 17.58
N VAL A 307 -1.81 16.40 16.51
CA VAL A 307 -0.51 15.70 16.45
C VAL A 307 0.52 16.30 17.41
N LEU A 308 0.43 17.58 17.78
CA LEU A 308 1.39 18.26 18.66
C LEU A 308 1.02 18.23 20.15
N TYR A 309 -0.27 18.23 20.51
CA TYR A 309 -0.71 18.32 21.91
C TYR A 309 -1.11 16.97 22.55
N TYR A 310 -1.68 16.04 21.76
CA TYR A 310 -2.16 14.76 22.30
C TYR A 310 -1.13 13.63 22.27
N THR A 311 -0.07 13.77 21.48
CA THR A 311 1.10 12.87 21.51
C THR A 311 1.95 13.07 22.78
N ASP A 312 2.22 14.32 23.16
CA ASP A 312 3.05 14.67 24.32
C ASP A 312 2.36 14.31 25.67
N SER A 313 1.02 14.28 25.67
CA SER A 313 0.20 13.86 26.82
C SER A 313 0.22 12.34 27.10
N LEU A 314 0.72 11.53 26.16
CA LEU A 314 0.95 10.09 26.35
C LEU A 314 2.41 9.76 26.70
N LEU A 315 3.33 10.70 26.53
CA LEU A 315 4.77 10.51 26.73
C LEU A 315 5.30 11.03 28.09
N THR A 316 4.41 11.51 28.97
CA THR A 316 4.78 11.91 30.34
C THR A 316 3.93 11.21 31.41
N PRO A 317 4.51 10.38 32.30
CA PRO A 317 3.80 9.83 33.45
C PRO A 317 3.65 10.90 34.55
N GLY A 318 2.74 11.85 34.31
CA GLY A 318 2.35 12.90 35.25
C GLY A 318 1.17 12.48 36.15
N GLU A 319 1.24 12.80 37.43
CA GLU A 319 0.23 12.41 38.43
C GLU A 319 -1.21 12.82 38.04
N VAL A 320 -2.06 11.85 37.69
CA VAL A 320 -3.52 12.03 37.76
C VAL A 320 -3.93 12.12 39.22
N LYS A 321 -3.86 13.33 39.79
CA LYS A 321 -4.44 13.65 41.09
C LYS A 321 -5.96 13.60 41.00
N VAL A 322 -6.50 12.41 41.21
CA VAL A 322 -7.94 12.21 41.46
C VAL A 322 -8.33 13.07 42.67
N HIS A 323 -9.08 14.15 42.42
CA HIS A 323 -9.67 14.97 43.47
C HIS A 323 -10.83 14.22 44.12
N ASN A 324 -10.50 13.28 45.01
CA ASN A 324 -11.49 12.58 45.83
C ASN A 324 -12.18 13.57 46.78
N GLY A 325 -13.44 13.89 46.46
CA GLY A 325 -14.34 14.58 47.37
C GLY A 325 -14.57 13.76 48.64
N LYS A 326 -14.55 14.42 49.80
CA LYS A 326 -14.64 13.78 51.11
C LYS A 326 -16.08 13.61 51.61
N GLU A 327 -16.39 12.37 52.03
CA GLU A 327 -17.15 12.02 53.25
C GLU A 327 -18.67 12.33 53.31
N PRO A 328 -19.47 11.69 54.21
CA PRO A 328 -19.06 11.06 55.48
C PRO A 328 -19.61 9.66 55.87
N GLU A 329 -18.82 9.01 56.75
CA GLU A 329 -19.15 8.10 57.87
C GLU A 329 -20.41 7.18 57.86
N LYS A 330 -20.24 5.90 58.29
CA LYS A 330 -20.42 5.55 59.74
C LYS A 330 -20.10 4.10 60.18
N THR A 331 -19.23 4.04 61.20
CA THR A 331 -19.28 3.21 62.43
C THR A 331 -19.00 1.70 62.48
N LYS A 332 -18.01 1.36 63.32
CA LYS A 332 -17.95 0.30 64.38
C LYS A 332 -18.01 -1.19 63.93
N GLY A 333 -17.25 -2.12 64.51
CA GLY A 333 -16.19 -2.05 65.54
C GLY A 333 -16.16 -3.28 66.47
N VAL A 334 -15.03 -3.45 67.17
CA VAL A 334 -14.85 -4.21 68.45
C VAL A 334 -14.72 -5.75 68.41
N PHE A 335 -13.51 -6.18 68.78
CA PHE A 335 -13.11 -7.43 69.46
C PHE A 335 -14.19 -8.22 70.24
N ARG A 336 -14.20 -9.56 70.09
CA ARG A 336 -14.38 -10.47 71.24
C ARG A 336 -13.91 -11.90 70.94
N GLY A 337 -13.27 -12.54 71.93
CA GLY A 337 -12.88 -13.95 71.88
C GLY A 337 -13.54 -14.79 72.97
N SER A 338 -13.80 -16.06 72.65
CA SER A 338 -14.10 -17.24 73.50
C SER A 338 -14.62 -18.34 72.55
N GLY A 339 -14.33 -19.64 72.68
CA GLY A 339 -13.45 -20.36 73.60
C GLY A 339 -13.98 -21.78 73.90
N GLY A 340 -13.11 -22.78 73.98
CA GLY A 340 -13.37 -24.03 74.73
C GLY A 340 -13.55 -25.35 73.95
N ASN A 341 -12.77 -26.36 74.38
CA ASN A 341 -12.87 -27.82 74.15
C ASN A 341 -12.71 -28.38 72.72
N GLY A 342 -11.98 -29.49 72.50
CA GLY A 342 -11.14 -30.27 73.41
C GLY A 342 -10.80 -31.67 72.85
N GLY A 343 -9.64 -32.24 73.22
CA GLY A 343 -9.26 -33.63 72.89
C GLY A 343 -7.85 -33.80 72.32
N SER A 344 -6.99 -34.56 73.01
CA SER A 344 -5.57 -34.80 72.65
C SER A 344 -5.11 -36.19 73.12
N GLY A 345 -4.22 -36.83 72.35
CA GLY A 345 -3.58 -38.11 72.65
C GLY A 345 -3.27 -38.89 71.35
N ARG A 346 -2.05 -39.12 70.85
CA ARG A 346 -0.64 -39.08 71.32
C ARG A 346 -0.07 -40.35 71.98
N THR A 347 0.66 -41.14 71.19
CA THR A 347 1.86 -41.97 71.55
C THR A 347 2.60 -42.35 70.25
N GLY A 348 3.93 -42.39 70.10
CA GLY A 348 5.03 -41.87 70.93
C GLY A 348 6.41 -42.53 70.66
N ARG A 349 7.49 -41.72 70.60
CA ARG A 349 8.93 -42.05 70.92
C ARG A 349 9.68 -43.03 69.98
N THR A 350 11.01 -43.00 69.75
CA THR A 350 12.23 -42.30 70.29
C THR A 350 13.41 -42.49 69.28
N LYS A 351 14.60 -41.84 69.27
CA LYS A 351 15.27 -40.71 69.99
C LYS A 351 16.53 -40.22 69.19
N ASN A 352 17.03 -38.99 69.44
CA ASN A 352 18.45 -38.48 69.60
C ASN A 352 19.67 -39.05 68.82
N ASP A 353 20.83 -38.37 68.68
CA ASP A 353 21.28 -36.95 68.68
C ASP A 353 22.76 -36.96 68.21
N GLY A 354 23.33 -35.86 67.70
CA GLY A 354 24.69 -35.86 67.12
C GLY A 354 25.82 -35.22 67.94
N LEU A 355 27.08 -35.66 67.75
CA LEU A 355 28.33 -34.87 67.75
C LEU A 355 29.55 -35.74 67.29
N ALA A 356 30.74 -35.16 67.09
CA ALA A 356 31.91 -35.83 66.48
C ALA A 356 33.26 -35.59 67.21
N ARG A 357 34.29 -36.42 66.85
CA ARG A 357 35.74 -36.45 67.27
C ARG A 357 36.05 -36.98 68.70
N LEU A 358 37.19 -37.65 68.98
CA LEU A 358 38.19 -38.45 68.21
C LEU A 358 39.11 -39.22 69.22
N GLU A 359 39.98 -40.14 68.74
CA GLU A 359 41.13 -40.82 69.43
C GLU A 359 40.82 -41.83 70.58
N GLU A 360 41.62 -42.87 70.89
CA GLU A 360 42.58 -43.74 70.17
C GLU A 360 42.93 -45.00 71.03
N MET A 361 43.63 -46.00 70.47
CA MET A 361 44.41 -47.11 71.08
C MET A 361 43.75 -48.42 71.57
N GLY A 362 44.23 -49.55 71.00
CA GLY A 362 44.98 -50.53 71.82
C GLY A 362 44.71 -52.06 71.69
N ARG A 363 45.56 -52.76 70.91
CA ARG A 363 46.00 -54.20 71.04
C ARG A 363 45.01 -55.38 70.85
N GLU A 364 45.46 -56.60 70.52
CA GLU A 364 46.53 -57.16 69.65
C GLU A 364 46.43 -58.72 69.63
N GLU A 365 47.09 -59.38 68.67
CA GLU A 365 47.33 -60.87 68.58
C GLU A 365 46.10 -61.79 68.35
N GLY A 366 46.18 -62.95 67.66
CA GLY A 366 47.31 -63.67 67.05
C GLY A 366 46.87 -64.77 66.06
N MET A 367 47.82 -65.49 65.43
CA MET A 367 47.64 -66.21 64.16
C MET A 367 47.25 -67.71 64.20
N SER A 368 46.60 -68.15 63.10
CA SER A 368 46.78 -69.42 62.35
C SER A 368 46.30 -70.80 62.87
N GLY A 369 45.81 -71.63 61.93
CA GLY A 369 45.95 -73.10 61.93
C GLY A 369 44.66 -73.95 62.00
N PRO A 370 44.39 -74.86 61.04
CA PRO A 370 43.26 -75.81 61.08
C PRO A 370 43.65 -77.19 61.67
N GLY A 371 42.66 -78.01 62.05
CA GLY A 371 42.88 -79.40 62.47
C GLY A 371 41.60 -80.27 62.49
N ASP A 372 41.64 -81.40 61.77
CA ASP A 372 40.54 -82.35 61.57
C ASP A 372 40.43 -83.46 62.65
N ALA A 373 39.24 -84.07 62.77
CA ALA A 373 38.98 -85.41 63.33
C ALA A 373 37.51 -85.83 63.08
N SER A 374 37.08 -87.10 63.05
CA SER A 374 37.64 -88.41 62.64
C SER A 374 36.45 -89.42 62.57
N PRO A 375 36.53 -90.63 61.95
CA PRO A 375 35.58 -90.90 60.86
C PRO A 375 34.44 -91.91 61.17
N HIS A 376 34.17 -92.28 62.43
CA HIS A 376 33.25 -93.40 62.71
C HIS A 376 31.77 -93.00 62.93
N GLU A 377 31.47 -91.73 63.25
CA GLU A 377 30.09 -91.20 63.21
C GLU A 377 29.61 -90.94 61.76
N GLN A 378 30.55 -90.76 60.84
CA GLN A 378 30.27 -90.34 59.45
C GLN A 378 29.42 -91.35 58.66
N MET A 379 29.43 -92.64 59.00
CA MET A 379 28.76 -93.66 58.19
C MET A 379 27.25 -93.80 58.46
N VAL A 380 26.79 -93.45 59.67
CA VAL A 380 25.34 -93.41 60.00
C VAL A 380 24.74 -92.05 59.62
N ILE A 381 25.52 -90.97 59.74
CA ILE A 381 25.12 -89.63 59.27
C ILE A 381 24.96 -89.64 57.74
N LYS A 382 25.98 -90.10 56.98
CA LYS A 382 25.93 -90.12 55.50
C LYS A 382 24.69 -90.77 54.91
N LYS A 383 24.23 -91.90 55.46
CA LYS A 383 23.09 -92.63 54.87
C LYS A 383 21.75 -91.90 55.08
N LYS A 384 21.64 -91.12 56.16
CA LYS A 384 20.48 -90.27 56.43
C LYS A 384 20.56 -88.95 55.67
N GLU A 385 21.77 -88.40 55.54
CA GLU A 385 22.04 -87.24 54.68
C GLU A 385 21.74 -87.54 53.21
N GLU A 386 22.08 -88.72 52.66
CA GLU A 386 21.77 -89.07 51.27
C GLU A 386 20.26 -89.17 50.98
N GLU A 387 19.46 -89.75 51.89
CA GLU A 387 17.99 -89.79 51.74
C GLU A 387 17.36 -88.39 51.85
N ASP A 388 17.78 -87.57 52.81
CA ASP A 388 17.34 -86.17 52.93
C ASP A 388 17.81 -85.30 51.74
N LYS A 389 18.96 -85.62 51.15
CA LYS A 389 19.49 -84.91 49.97
C LYS A 389 18.71 -85.25 48.72
N LEU A 390 18.43 -86.53 48.48
CA LEU A 390 17.61 -86.98 47.33
C LEU A 390 16.19 -86.41 47.41
N LYS A 391 15.62 -86.32 48.62
CA LYS A 391 14.30 -85.70 48.82
C LYS A 391 14.32 -84.19 48.57
N LYS A 392 15.35 -83.47 49.06
CA LYS A 392 15.52 -82.03 48.81
C LYS A 392 15.84 -81.69 47.36
N GLU A 393 16.58 -82.54 46.64
CA GLU A 393 16.83 -82.38 45.20
C GLU A 393 15.53 -82.51 44.42
N LYS A 394 14.68 -83.49 44.76
CA LYS A 394 13.38 -83.66 44.12
C LYS A 394 12.37 -82.54 44.44
N GLU A 395 12.32 -82.09 45.70
CA GLU A 395 11.49 -80.93 46.09
C GLU A 395 11.95 -79.65 45.37
N LYS A 396 13.26 -79.46 45.16
CA LYS A 396 13.81 -78.34 44.38
C LYS A 396 13.52 -78.43 42.89
N GLU A 397 13.51 -79.63 42.31
CA GLU A 397 13.20 -79.81 40.88
C GLU A 397 11.71 -79.53 40.62
N GLU A 398 10.80 -80.01 41.49
CA GLU A 398 9.38 -79.65 41.44
C GLU A 398 9.11 -78.15 41.71
N GLU A 399 9.93 -77.49 42.55
CA GLU A 399 9.86 -76.04 42.76
C GLU A 399 10.31 -75.28 41.50
N ARG A 400 11.42 -75.69 40.87
CA ARG A 400 11.94 -75.05 39.65
C ARG A 400 11.00 -75.22 38.45
N GLU A 401 10.36 -76.39 38.29
CA GLU A 401 9.34 -76.58 37.24
C GLU A 401 8.14 -75.65 37.43
N ARG A 402 7.70 -75.40 38.68
CA ARG A 402 6.62 -74.44 38.97
C ARG A 402 7.04 -73.00 38.69
N GLU A 403 8.27 -72.62 39.04
CA GLU A 403 8.81 -71.29 38.72
C GLU A 403 8.89 -71.09 37.19
N GLU A 404 9.37 -72.08 36.44
CA GLU A 404 9.42 -72.06 34.97
C GLU A 404 8.03 -72.03 34.30
N GLU A 405 6.99 -72.61 34.92
CA GLU A 405 5.60 -72.51 34.45
C GLU A 405 4.98 -71.14 34.77
N VAL A 406 5.23 -70.60 35.96
CA VAL A 406 4.79 -69.25 36.36
C VAL A 406 5.44 -68.19 35.47
N GLN A 407 6.73 -68.31 35.18
CA GLN A 407 7.45 -67.39 34.29
C GLN A 407 6.90 -67.43 32.86
N ARG A 408 6.68 -68.62 32.28
CA ARG A 408 6.04 -68.76 30.95
C ARG A 408 4.63 -68.17 30.89
N LYS A 409 3.83 -68.33 31.95
CA LYS A 409 2.50 -67.70 32.04
C LYS A 409 2.58 -66.18 32.14
N LYS A 410 3.62 -65.64 32.78
CA LYS A 410 3.85 -64.20 32.90
C LYS A 410 4.29 -63.59 31.57
N GLU A 411 5.21 -64.22 30.86
CA GLU A 411 5.66 -63.81 29.52
C GLU A 411 4.51 -63.82 28.51
N MET A 412 3.69 -64.88 28.49
CA MET A 412 2.50 -64.96 27.63
C MET A 412 1.42 -63.91 28.00
N ALA A 413 1.30 -63.53 29.27
CA ALA A 413 0.40 -62.44 29.67
C ALA A 413 0.93 -61.06 29.22
N GLU A 414 2.25 -60.85 29.27
CA GLU A 414 2.90 -59.61 28.83
C GLU A 414 2.86 -59.43 27.30
N GLU A 415 3.02 -60.52 26.54
CA GLU A 415 2.86 -60.52 25.08
C GLU A 415 1.41 -60.22 24.65
N ASN A 416 0.42 -60.81 25.33
CA ASN A 416 -0.99 -60.49 25.09
C ASN A 416 -1.34 -59.04 25.46
N MET A 417 -0.75 -58.49 26.53
CA MET A 417 -0.95 -57.09 26.93
C MET A 417 -0.44 -56.13 25.86
N LYS A 418 0.80 -56.33 25.38
CA LYS A 418 1.41 -55.52 24.29
C LYS A 418 0.61 -55.62 22.98
N LYS A 419 0.03 -56.80 22.70
CA LYS A 419 -0.85 -56.97 21.54
C LYS A 419 -2.16 -56.17 21.69
N MET A 420 -2.75 -56.16 22.88
CA MET A 420 -3.96 -55.37 23.16
C MET A 420 -3.70 -53.87 23.13
N GLU A 421 -2.53 -53.41 23.60
CA GLU A 421 -2.11 -52.00 23.49
C GLU A 421 -1.98 -51.59 22.02
N LYS A 422 -1.31 -52.40 21.18
CA LYS A 422 -1.18 -52.10 19.75
C LYS A 422 -2.52 -52.10 19.00
N GLU A 423 -3.42 -53.03 19.33
CA GLU A 423 -4.79 -53.07 18.78
C GLU A 423 -5.70 -51.93 19.32
N ALA A 424 -5.26 -51.18 20.34
CA ALA A 424 -5.90 -49.95 20.80
C ALA A 424 -5.32 -48.73 20.09
N GLU A 425 -4.00 -48.62 19.97
CA GLU A 425 -3.31 -47.55 19.22
C GLU A 425 -3.75 -47.50 17.75
N GLU A 426 -3.86 -48.65 17.06
CA GLU A 426 -4.35 -48.70 15.67
C GLU A 426 -5.81 -48.18 15.55
N LYS A 427 -6.67 -48.42 16.56
CA LYS A 427 -8.06 -47.93 16.55
C LYS A 427 -8.18 -46.46 16.93
N GLU A 428 -7.29 -45.96 17.77
CA GLU A 428 -7.23 -44.54 18.11
C GLU A 428 -6.73 -43.72 16.91
N ALA A 429 -5.76 -44.25 16.16
CA ALA A 429 -5.32 -43.67 14.88
C ALA A 429 -6.43 -43.70 13.81
N GLU A 430 -7.13 -44.82 13.61
CA GLU A 430 -8.27 -44.90 12.67
C GLU A 430 -9.41 -43.94 13.06
N ALA A 431 -9.64 -43.70 14.36
CA ALA A 431 -10.63 -42.74 14.83
C ALA A 431 -10.21 -41.28 14.60
N GLN A 432 -8.93 -40.95 14.85
CA GLN A 432 -8.38 -39.61 14.57
C GLN A 432 -8.40 -39.30 13.07
N GLU A 433 -8.01 -40.24 12.21
CA GLU A 433 -8.06 -40.07 10.74
C GLU A 433 -9.52 -39.90 10.23
N ALA A 434 -10.50 -40.45 10.94
CA ALA A 434 -11.92 -40.26 10.64
C ALA A 434 -12.44 -38.88 11.10
N GLU A 435 -12.08 -38.41 12.30
CA GLU A 435 -12.42 -37.05 12.75
C GLU A 435 -11.74 -35.98 11.90
N GLU A 436 -10.48 -36.17 11.50
CA GLU A 436 -9.73 -35.23 10.67
C GLU A 436 -10.36 -35.09 9.27
N LYS A 437 -10.80 -36.18 8.65
CA LYS A 437 -11.56 -36.16 7.38
C LYS A 437 -12.97 -35.55 7.53
N GLU A 438 -13.62 -35.72 8.68
CA GLU A 438 -14.91 -35.07 8.93
C GLU A 438 -14.75 -33.56 9.20
N ALA A 439 -13.61 -33.13 9.76
CA ALA A 439 -13.25 -31.73 9.91
C ALA A 439 -12.89 -31.09 8.55
N GLU A 440 -12.02 -31.72 7.76
CA GLU A 440 -11.64 -31.27 6.41
C GLU A 440 -12.87 -31.14 5.50
N ALA A 441 -13.79 -32.12 5.54
CA ALA A 441 -15.06 -32.05 4.80
C ALA A 441 -15.96 -30.87 5.22
N LYS A 442 -15.95 -30.49 6.51
CA LYS A 442 -16.70 -29.33 7.03
C LYS A 442 -16.03 -28.02 6.68
N GLU A 443 -14.70 -27.93 6.73
CA GLU A 443 -13.96 -26.75 6.27
C GLU A 443 -14.14 -26.54 4.77
N ILE A 444 -14.15 -27.59 3.95
CA ILE A 444 -14.47 -27.48 2.51
C ILE A 444 -15.92 -27.01 2.30
N GLU A 445 -16.89 -27.49 3.10
CA GLU A 445 -18.29 -27.06 3.00
C GLU A 445 -18.53 -25.62 3.53
N GLU A 446 -17.77 -25.17 4.53
CA GLU A 446 -17.79 -23.77 5.00
C GLU A 446 -17.04 -22.83 4.05
N ALA A 447 -15.88 -23.23 3.52
CA ALA A 447 -15.14 -22.48 2.50
C ALA A 447 -16.00 -22.29 1.25
N ALA A 448 -16.61 -23.35 0.70
CA ALA A 448 -17.50 -23.22 -0.46
C ALA A 448 -18.74 -22.33 -0.19
N LYS A 449 -19.22 -22.23 1.05
CA LYS A 449 -20.27 -21.29 1.45
C LYS A 449 -19.76 -19.87 1.67
N LYS A 450 -18.48 -19.72 2.03
CA LYS A 450 -17.80 -18.43 2.18
C LYS A 450 -17.50 -17.86 0.80
N ASP A 451 -16.92 -18.64 -0.10
CA ASP A 451 -16.67 -18.29 -1.51
C ASP A 451 -17.97 -17.91 -2.24
N ALA A 452 -19.05 -18.70 -2.06
CA ALA A 452 -20.35 -18.37 -2.65
C ALA A 452 -20.99 -17.09 -2.07
N LYS A 453 -20.64 -16.73 -0.83
CA LYS A 453 -21.13 -15.53 -0.15
C LYS A 453 -20.27 -14.31 -0.44
N GLU A 454 -18.96 -14.47 -0.61
CA GLU A 454 -18.05 -13.45 -1.15
C GLU A 454 -18.33 -13.23 -2.65
N GLU A 455 -18.75 -14.24 -3.42
CA GLU A 455 -19.26 -14.05 -4.78
C GLU A 455 -20.62 -13.31 -4.86
N GLU A 456 -21.48 -13.40 -3.83
CA GLU A 456 -22.71 -12.59 -3.75
C GLU A 456 -22.43 -11.18 -3.18
N GLU A 457 -21.58 -11.04 -2.15
CA GLU A 457 -21.21 -9.75 -1.57
C GLU A 457 -20.33 -8.93 -2.52
N ASN A 458 -19.36 -9.52 -3.24
CA ASN A 458 -18.58 -8.80 -4.26
C ASN A 458 -19.46 -8.36 -5.44
N LYS A 459 -20.43 -9.18 -5.88
CA LYS A 459 -21.39 -8.79 -6.93
C LYS A 459 -22.29 -7.60 -6.53
N ASP A 460 -22.43 -7.29 -5.25
CA ASP A 460 -23.16 -6.11 -4.77
C ASP A 460 -22.25 -4.96 -4.28
N ILE A 461 -20.95 -5.20 -4.03
CA ILE A 461 -19.93 -4.18 -3.73
C ILE A 461 -19.38 -3.54 -5.03
N GLU A 462 -19.21 -4.30 -6.12
CA GLU A 462 -18.71 -3.78 -7.41
C GLU A 462 -19.68 -2.84 -8.15
N LYS A 463 -20.92 -2.66 -7.69
CA LYS A 463 -21.92 -1.79 -8.35
C LYS A 463 -21.70 -0.28 -8.13
N GLY A 464 -20.56 0.13 -7.55
CA GLY A 464 -20.28 1.52 -7.15
C GLY A 464 -19.18 2.23 -7.93
N GLU A 465 -18.14 1.52 -8.40
CA GLU A 465 -17.12 2.09 -9.27
C GLU A 465 -17.51 1.90 -10.74
N GLU A 466 -17.48 2.98 -11.52
CA GLU A 466 -17.56 2.86 -12.97
C GLU A 466 -16.26 2.21 -13.47
N ASN A 467 -16.33 0.96 -13.92
CA ASN A 467 -15.17 0.17 -14.31
C ASN A 467 -14.49 0.80 -15.54
N SER A 468 -13.43 1.59 -15.31
CA SER A 468 -12.75 2.39 -16.34
C SER A 468 -12.23 1.56 -17.52
N LEU A 469 -11.83 0.30 -17.29
CA LEU A 469 -11.45 -0.66 -18.31
C LEU A 469 -12.65 -1.08 -19.17
N GLN A 470 -13.79 -1.37 -18.55
CA GLN A 470 -15.04 -1.64 -19.26
C GLN A 470 -15.51 -0.40 -20.05
N THR A 471 -15.58 0.78 -19.44
CA THR A 471 -15.99 2.02 -20.12
C THR A 471 -15.07 2.37 -21.29
N LEU A 472 -13.75 2.19 -21.14
CA LEU A 472 -12.81 2.34 -22.25
C LEU A 472 -13.10 1.30 -23.35
N CYS A 473 -13.33 0.03 -23.00
CA CYS A 473 -13.60 -1.00 -23.98
C CYS A 473 -14.92 -0.76 -24.75
N GLU A 474 -16.00 -0.39 -24.06
CA GLU A 474 -17.31 -0.08 -24.67
C GLU A 474 -17.23 1.12 -25.63
N THR A 475 -16.33 2.07 -25.37
CA THR A 475 -16.07 3.22 -26.25
C THR A 475 -14.99 2.94 -27.32
N THR A 476 -14.30 1.80 -27.26
CA THR A 476 -13.23 1.44 -28.20
C THR A 476 -13.79 0.82 -29.48
N SER A 477 -13.52 1.47 -30.61
CA SER A 477 -13.83 0.91 -31.92
C SER A 477 -12.79 -0.13 -32.33
N PHE A 478 -13.05 -1.41 -32.03
CA PHE A 478 -12.21 -2.53 -32.44
C PHE A 478 -12.25 -2.79 -33.94
N GLN A 479 -11.09 -3.08 -34.55
CA GLN A 479 -10.94 -3.48 -35.95
C GLN A 479 -10.85 -5.01 -36.04
N PRO A 480 -11.88 -5.71 -36.57
CA PRO A 480 -11.86 -7.17 -36.66
C PRO A 480 -10.70 -7.69 -37.50
N GLY A 481 -9.99 -8.70 -36.98
CA GLY A 481 -8.82 -9.29 -37.62
C GLY A 481 -7.52 -8.49 -37.49
N LEU A 482 -7.49 -7.34 -36.79
CA LEU A 482 -6.24 -6.68 -36.39
C LEU A 482 -5.82 -7.18 -35.01
N TYR A 483 -4.57 -7.63 -34.86
CA TYR A 483 -3.99 -8.08 -33.60
C TYR A 483 -2.69 -7.34 -33.29
N LEU A 484 -2.49 -7.01 -32.01
CA LEU A 484 -1.21 -6.58 -31.47
C LEU A 484 -0.48 -7.78 -30.84
N GLN A 485 0.76 -8.02 -31.22
CA GLN A 485 1.64 -9.03 -30.63
C GLN A 485 2.83 -8.31 -30.00
N CYS A 486 2.87 -8.21 -28.67
CA CYS A 486 3.96 -7.49 -28.00
C CYS A 486 5.12 -8.42 -27.63
N HIS A 487 6.35 -7.90 -27.67
CA HIS A 487 7.56 -8.67 -27.39
C HIS A 487 8.70 -7.78 -26.86
N SER A 488 9.84 -8.37 -26.52
CA SER A 488 11.09 -7.66 -26.23
C SER A 488 12.25 -8.06 -27.14
N TRP A 489 11.93 -8.56 -28.34
CA TRP A 489 12.88 -9.03 -29.36
C TRP A 489 13.60 -10.34 -29.01
N SER A 490 13.04 -11.10 -28.09
CA SER A 490 13.65 -12.30 -27.51
C SER A 490 12.93 -13.59 -27.89
N GLY A 491 13.53 -14.74 -27.58
CA GLY A 491 13.03 -16.07 -27.94
C GLY A 491 13.11 -16.40 -29.43
N PRO A 492 12.55 -17.54 -29.85
CA PRO A 492 12.54 -17.96 -31.26
C PRO A 492 11.73 -16.96 -32.09
N ASN A 493 12.34 -16.41 -33.13
CA ASN A 493 11.79 -15.36 -34.01
C ASN A 493 11.62 -13.96 -33.37
N GLY A 494 12.11 -13.73 -32.14
CA GLY A 494 12.10 -12.41 -31.51
C GLY A 494 10.71 -11.94 -31.02
N THR A 495 9.74 -12.84 -30.93
CA THR A 495 8.33 -12.54 -30.55
C THR A 495 7.99 -12.89 -29.10
N SER A 496 8.97 -13.26 -28.28
CA SER A 496 8.81 -13.51 -26.84
C SER A 496 9.12 -12.27 -26.00
N ILE A 497 8.66 -12.30 -24.75
CA ILE A 497 9.07 -11.36 -23.68
C ILE A 497 10.07 -12.01 -22.71
N ASP A 498 10.93 -11.18 -22.12
CA ASP A 498 12.10 -11.63 -21.33
C ASP A 498 12.40 -10.76 -20.09
N GLY A 499 13.59 -10.92 -19.50
CA GLY A 499 14.21 -9.89 -18.65
C GLY A 499 13.71 -9.78 -17.21
N GLY A 500 12.87 -10.70 -16.71
CA GLY A 500 12.30 -10.65 -15.35
C GLY A 500 10.88 -11.23 -15.32
N LEU A 501 10.48 -11.90 -14.24
CA LEU A 501 9.08 -12.29 -14.01
C LEU A 501 8.15 -11.06 -14.10
N ASN A 502 8.44 -10.05 -13.28
CA ASN A 502 7.68 -8.80 -13.18
C ASN A 502 7.85 -7.92 -14.43
N ASN A 503 9.01 -8.03 -15.09
CA ASN A 503 9.27 -7.40 -16.37
C ASN A 503 8.43 -8.02 -17.50
N ALA A 504 8.23 -9.34 -17.51
CA ALA A 504 7.29 -9.99 -18.42
C ALA A 504 5.84 -9.56 -18.10
N ARG A 505 5.47 -9.54 -16.81
CA ARG A 505 4.13 -9.13 -16.35
C ARG A 505 3.75 -7.73 -16.85
N ASN A 506 4.61 -6.74 -16.62
CA ASN A 506 4.34 -5.36 -17.04
C ASN A 506 4.34 -5.19 -18.57
N ARG A 507 5.13 -5.99 -19.31
CA ARG A 507 5.06 -6.00 -20.79
C ARG A 507 3.73 -6.53 -21.32
N ILE A 508 3.11 -7.51 -20.65
CA ILE A 508 1.75 -7.97 -20.95
C ILE A 508 0.73 -6.88 -20.59
N GLN A 509 0.82 -6.31 -19.39
CA GLN A 509 -0.08 -5.23 -18.94
C GLN A 509 -0.08 -4.03 -19.91
N THR A 510 1.11 -3.59 -20.31
CA THR A 510 1.29 -2.51 -21.28
C THR A 510 0.85 -2.91 -22.69
N CYS A 511 0.96 -4.20 -23.07
CA CYS A 511 0.38 -4.68 -24.32
C CYS A 511 -1.15 -4.58 -24.35
N LEU A 512 -1.83 -4.94 -23.25
CA LEU A 512 -3.28 -4.79 -23.14
C LEU A 512 -3.70 -3.32 -23.30
N ARG A 513 -2.98 -2.40 -22.65
CA ARG A 513 -3.25 -0.96 -22.77
C ARG A 513 -3.03 -0.42 -24.19
N LEU A 514 -1.98 -0.86 -24.87
CA LEU A 514 -1.68 -0.50 -26.25
C LEU A 514 -2.70 -1.10 -27.25
N ALA A 515 -3.20 -2.31 -26.99
CA ALA A 515 -4.25 -2.94 -27.79
C ALA A 515 -5.61 -2.20 -27.66
N LEU A 516 -5.95 -1.71 -26.46
CA LEU A 516 -7.09 -0.81 -26.25
C LEU A 516 -6.94 0.49 -27.03
N ASP A 517 -5.77 1.15 -27.00
CA ASP A 517 -5.54 2.39 -27.77
C ASP A 517 -5.68 2.15 -29.29
N LEU A 518 -5.07 1.07 -29.78
CA LEU A 518 -5.13 0.68 -31.18
C LEU A 518 -6.56 0.29 -31.60
N GLY A 519 -7.37 -0.26 -30.69
CA GLY A 519 -8.63 -0.93 -31.02
C GLY A 519 -8.36 -2.23 -31.77
N SER A 520 -7.48 -3.07 -31.24
CA SER A 520 -7.13 -4.38 -31.80
C SER A 520 -7.44 -5.52 -30.85
N GLY A 521 -7.50 -6.74 -31.37
CA GLY A 521 -7.23 -7.92 -30.56
C GLY A 521 -5.78 -7.96 -30.08
N ILE A 522 -5.43 -8.97 -29.28
CA ILE A 522 -4.09 -9.20 -28.74
C ILE A 522 -3.67 -10.66 -28.95
N ILE A 523 -2.41 -10.86 -29.30
CA ILE A 523 -1.73 -12.16 -29.24
C ILE A 523 -0.82 -12.11 -28.02
N ILE A 524 -1.21 -12.80 -26.94
CA ILE A 524 -0.42 -12.92 -25.72
C ILE A 524 0.90 -13.65 -26.08
N PRO A 525 2.07 -13.03 -25.86
CA PRO A 525 3.34 -13.60 -26.29
C PRO A 525 3.75 -14.83 -25.48
N THR A 526 4.73 -15.56 -26.00
CA THR A 526 5.50 -16.52 -25.21
C THR A 526 6.49 -15.80 -24.29
N VAL A 527 6.85 -16.45 -23.19
CA VAL A 527 7.89 -15.99 -22.25
C VAL A 527 9.17 -16.80 -22.48
N GLN A 528 10.34 -16.18 -22.35
CA GLN A 528 11.57 -16.96 -22.23
C GLN A 528 11.66 -17.68 -20.88
N THR A 529 12.35 -18.82 -20.86
CA THR A 529 12.42 -19.79 -19.75
C THR A 529 13.87 -20.27 -19.54
N GLN A 530 14.10 -21.13 -18.55
CA GLN A 530 15.40 -21.71 -18.17
C GLN A 530 16.43 -20.68 -17.69
N ARG A 531 15.99 -19.66 -16.94
CA ARG A 531 16.92 -18.78 -16.22
C ARG A 531 17.56 -19.50 -15.06
N GLN A 532 18.89 -19.58 -15.07
CA GLN A 532 19.65 -20.35 -14.11
C GLN A 532 19.79 -19.60 -12.79
N ARG A 533 19.54 -20.27 -11.67
CA ARG A 533 19.67 -19.69 -10.31
C ARG A 533 21.06 -19.14 -10.02
N GLU A 534 22.09 -19.79 -10.55
CA GLU A 534 23.51 -19.41 -10.40
C GLU A 534 23.96 -18.29 -11.36
N SER A 535 23.13 -17.95 -12.36
CA SER A 535 23.40 -16.90 -13.34
C SER A 535 22.10 -16.39 -13.95
N PRO A 536 21.30 -15.57 -13.23
CA PRO A 536 19.98 -15.12 -13.68
C PRO A 536 19.99 -14.30 -14.98
N SER A 537 21.15 -13.80 -15.40
CA SER A 537 21.37 -13.13 -16.68
C SER A 537 21.47 -14.07 -17.89
N LEU A 538 21.64 -15.38 -17.66
CA LEU A 538 21.66 -16.39 -18.73
C LEU A 538 20.26 -16.95 -18.95
N VAL A 539 19.74 -16.77 -20.16
CA VAL A 539 18.42 -17.22 -20.60
C VAL A 539 18.59 -18.19 -21.77
N SER A 540 17.73 -19.20 -21.88
CA SER A 540 17.70 -20.06 -23.07
C SER A 540 17.20 -19.29 -24.29
N GLY A 541 17.50 -19.82 -25.49
CA GLY A 541 16.87 -19.35 -26.73
C GLY A 541 15.41 -19.81 -26.87
N ASP A 542 14.94 -20.68 -25.98
CA ASP A 542 13.61 -21.28 -26.01
C ASP A 542 12.56 -20.35 -25.38
N SER A 543 11.29 -20.61 -25.69
CA SER A 543 10.15 -19.88 -25.14
C SER A 543 8.98 -20.81 -24.90
N VAL A 544 8.20 -20.54 -23.85
CA VAL A 544 6.99 -21.28 -23.46
C VAL A 544 5.79 -20.35 -23.36
N CYS A 545 4.59 -20.91 -23.25
CA CYS A 545 3.39 -20.11 -23.01
C CYS A 545 3.48 -19.38 -21.66
N ALA A 546 2.96 -18.16 -21.60
CA ALA A 546 3.01 -17.31 -20.40
C ALA A 546 2.33 -17.94 -19.14
N ASP A 547 1.52 -18.97 -19.36
CA ASP A 547 0.86 -19.85 -18.38
C ASP A 547 1.79 -20.44 -17.30
N VAL A 548 3.10 -20.56 -17.58
CA VAL A 548 4.10 -20.99 -16.59
C VAL A 548 4.29 -19.98 -15.45
N TYR A 549 3.92 -18.72 -15.67
CA TYR A 549 4.07 -17.62 -14.70
C TYR A 549 2.74 -16.97 -14.31
N PHE A 550 1.76 -16.91 -15.23
CA PHE A 550 0.52 -16.15 -15.04
C PHE A 550 -0.71 -17.03 -15.28
N ASP A 551 -1.82 -16.72 -14.60
CA ASP A 551 -3.10 -17.33 -14.92
C ASP A 551 -3.70 -16.69 -16.17
N ILE A 552 -3.23 -17.16 -17.33
CA ILE A 552 -3.75 -16.75 -18.63
C ILE A 552 -5.22 -17.19 -18.82
N SER A 553 -5.69 -18.21 -18.10
CA SER A 553 -7.10 -18.64 -18.19
C SER A 553 -8.01 -17.65 -17.47
N PHE A 554 -7.62 -17.20 -16.27
CA PHE A 554 -8.28 -16.10 -15.56
C PHE A 554 -8.25 -14.81 -16.37
N LEU A 555 -7.08 -14.39 -16.89
CA LEU A 555 -6.96 -13.19 -17.71
C LEU A 555 -7.91 -13.20 -18.92
N LEU A 556 -8.04 -14.33 -19.61
CA LEU A 556 -8.97 -14.48 -20.73
C LEU A 556 -10.43 -14.40 -20.30
N GLN A 557 -10.80 -15.03 -19.18
CA GLN A 557 -12.15 -15.00 -18.64
C GLN A 557 -12.54 -13.56 -18.24
N GLU A 558 -11.67 -12.90 -17.50
CA GLU A 558 -11.88 -11.56 -16.96
C GLU A 558 -11.97 -10.52 -18.08
N MET A 559 -11.03 -10.54 -19.03
CA MET A 559 -11.08 -9.66 -20.20
C MET A 559 -12.22 -9.99 -21.15
N SER A 560 -12.71 -11.23 -21.22
CA SER A 560 -13.94 -11.55 -21.99
C SER A 560 -15.20 -10.99 -21.34
N SER A 561 -15.20 -10.80 -20.02
CA SER A 561 -16.29 -10.17 -19.27
C SER A 561 -16.23 -8.64 -19.41
N LEU A 562 -15.08 -8.05 -19.08
CA LEU A 562 -14.87 -6.59 -19.05
C LEU A 562 -14.71 -5.98 -20.45
N CYS A 563 -14.19 -6.74 -21.42
CA CYS A 563 -13.86 -6.24 -22.74
C CYS A 563 -14.10 -7.25 -23.89
N PRO A 564 -15.35 -7.70 -24.11
CA PRO A 564 -15.68 -8.69 -25.15
C PRO A 564 -15.37 -8.26 -26.59
N GLY A 565 -15.06 -6.99 -26.84
CA GLY A 565 -14.61 -6.48 -28.14
C GLY A 565 -13.15 -6.84 -28.48
N MET A 566 -12.32 -7.17 -27.48
CA MET A 566 -10.92 -7.55 -27.68
C MET A 566 -10.79 -9.06 -27.86
N GLU A 567 -10.57 -9.52 -29.10
CA GLU A 567 -10.18 -10.92 -29.33
C GLU A 567 -8.79 -11.19 -28.75
N MET A 568 -8.68 -12.20 -27.88
CA MET A 568 -7.42 -12.59 -27.24
C MET A 568 -6.96 -13.98 -27.69
N ARG A 569 -5.71 -14.07 -28.16
CA ARG A 569 -5.06 -15.33 -28.56
C ARG A 569 -3.92 -15.67 -27.61
N ARG A 570 -3.72 -16.95 -27.31
CA ARG A 570 -2.71 -17.44 -26.35
C ARG A 570 -1.37 -17.74 -27.03
N CYS A 571 -0.30 -17.72 -26.25
CA CYS A 571 0.97 -18.38 -26.56
C CYS A 571 1.55 -18.08 -27.97
N GLY A 572 1.48 -16.82 -28.40
CA GLY A 572 2.02 -16.40 -29.70
C GLY A 572 1.22 -16.85 -30.92
N ASP A 573 -0.03 -17.30 -30.76
CA ASP A 573 -0.82 -17.91 -31.84
C ASP A 573 -1.20 -16.95 -32.98
N THR A 574 -0.40 -17.01 -34.04
CA THR A 574 -0.62 -16.34 -35.33
C THR A 574 -1.36 -17.21 -36.35
N SER A 575 -1.97 -18.33 -35.94
CA SER A 575 -2.66 -19.25 -36.86
C SER A 575 -3.74 -18.54 -37.68
N GLY A 576 -3.77 -18.85 -38.98
CA GLY A 576 -4.68 -18.22 -39.94
C GLY A 576 -4.24 -16.84 -40.43
N ILE A 577 -3.15 -16.28 -39.90
CA ILE A 577 -2.54 -15.04 -40.40
C ILE A 577 -1.44 -15.42 -41.40
N ALA A 578 -1.48 -14.86 -42.61
CA ALA A 578 -0.45 -15.10 -43.62
C ALA A 578 0.87 -14.42 -43.22
N GLU A 579 2.01 -15.04 -43.55
CA GLU A 579 3.34 -14.58 -43.11
C GLU A 579 3.63 -13.14 -43.55
N GLU A 580 3.22 -12.77 -44.76
CA GLU A 580 3.33 -11.40 -45.30
C GLU A 580 2.39 -10.38 -44.64
N ARG A 581 1.51 -10.82 -43.73
CA ARG A 581 0.59 -10.00 -42.93
C ARG A 581 0.96 -10.00 -41.44
N ILE A 582 2.13 -10.54 -41.08
CA ILE A 582 2.74 -10.40 -39.75
C ILE A 582 3.77 -9.25 -39.85
N ILE A 583 3.32 -8.04 -39.52
CA ILE A 583 4.08 -6.80 -39.70
C ILE A 583 4.88 -6.48 -38.44
N GLN A 584 6.20 -6.59 -38.50
CA GLN A 584 7.08 -6.22 -37.40
C GLN A 584 7.40 -4.72 -37.44
N MET A 585 7.10 -4.00 -36.36
CA MET A 585 7.50 -2.60 -36.18
C MET A 585 9.03 -2.48 -36.04
N GLY A 586 9.56 -1.26 -36.15
CA GLY A 586 10.97 -1.00 -35.86
C GLY A 586 11.32 -1.34 -34.40
N GLN A 587 12.57 -1.77 -34.15
CA GLN A 587 13.06 -2.08 -32.81
C GLN A 587 13.08 -0.83 -31.93
N ARG A 588 12.14 -0.75 -30.97
CA ARG A 588 12.09 0.29 -29.93
C ARG A 588 12.93 -0.11 -28.73
N GLN A 589 13.78 0.82 -28.27
CA GLN A 589 14.48 0.73 -26.99
C GLN A 589 13.57 1.19 -25.84
N TYR A 590 13.76 0.63 -24.65
CA TYR A 590 12.92 0.93 -23.48
C TYR A 590 13.00 2.41 -23.01
N HIS A 591 14.07 3.12 -23.39
CA HIS A 591 14.30 4.55 -23.06
C HIS A 591 13.76 5.53 -24.11
N GLU A 592 13.16 5.05 -25.21
CA GLU A 592 12.44 5.92 -26.13
C GLU A 592 11.16 6.48 -25.49
N ASP A 593 10.61 7.54 -26.08
CA ASP A 593 9.37 8.16 -25.60
C ASP A 593 8.23 7.14 -25.47
N SER A 594 7.41 7.31 -24.43
CA SER A 594 6.21 6.50 -24.17
C SER A 594 5.00 7.04 -24.95
N TYR A 595 4.14 6.13 -25.37
CA TYR A 595 2.87 6.47 -26.00
C TYR A 595 1.82 6.88 -24.95
N HIS A 596 0.86 7.69 -25.37
CA HIS A 596 -0.34 8.06 -24.65
C HIS A 596 -1.56 8.04 -25.59
N ILE A 597 -2.75 8.32 -25.05
CA ILE A 597 -4.06 8.23 -25.72
C ILE A 597 -4.01 8.71 -27.18
N GLY A 598 -4.35 7.82 -28.12
CA GLY A 598 -4.44 8.02 -29.56
C GLY A 598 -3.09 8.02 -30.31
N THR A 599 -1.96 8.21 -29.63
CA THR A 599 -0.65 8.32 -30.30
C THR A 599 -0.13 6.98 -30.81
N PHE A 600 -0.37 5.88 -30.08
CA PHE A 600 0.03 4.56 -30.54
C PHE A 600 -0.82 4.12 -31.73
N LYS A 601 -2.15 4.28 -31.65
CA LYS A 601 -3.07 4.08 -32.78
C LYS A 601 -2.63 4.84 -34.03
N SER A 602 -2.27 6.12 -33.87
CA SER A 602 -1.79 6.97 -34.97
C SER A 602 -0.49 6.45 -35.59
N ALA A 603 0.48 6.04 -34.77
CA ALA A 603 1.77 5.51 -35.23
C ALA A 603 1.59 4.19 -36.02
N ILE A 604 0.84 3.23 -35.48
CA ILE A 604 0.57 1.95 -36.15
C ILE A 604 -0.23 2.16 -37.44
N THR A 605 -1.28 2.99 -37.41
CA THR A 605 -2.10 3.27 -38.61
C THR A 605 -1.25 3.88 -39.73
N THR A 606 -0.42 4.88 -39.40
CA THR A 606 0.50 5.51 -40.35
C THR A 606 1.50 4.50 -40.94
N HIS A 607 2.02 3.58 -40.12
CA HIS A 607 2.93 2.55 -40.60
C HIS A 607 2.23 1.56 -41.55
N LEU A 608 1.05 1.05 -41.18
CA LEU A 608 0.27 0.14 -42.01
C LEU A 608 -0.16 0.78 -43.35
N GLU A 609 -0.56 2.05 -43.33
CA GLU A 609 -0.83 2.82 -44.56
C GLU A 609 0.41 2.93 -45.48
N SER A 610 1.59 3.14 -44.90
CA SER A 610 2.85 3.18 -45.67
C SER A 610 3.19 1.86 -46.37
N LEU A 611 2.69 0.74 -45.84
CA LEU A 611 2.80 -0.61 -46.41
C LEU A 611 1.64 -0.96 -47.36
N SER A 612 0.76 0.00 -47.69
CA SER A 612 -0.46 -0.21 -48.48
C SER A 612 -1.47 -1.18 -47.83
N LEU A 613 -1.48 -1.26 -46.49
CA LEU A 613 -2.40 -2.04 -45.67
C LEU A 613 -3.30 -1.12 -44.82
N PRO A 614 -4.16 -0.26 -45.42
CA PRO A 614 -5.05 0.60 -44.64
C PRO A 614 -6.00 -0.25 -43.78
N LEU A 615 -6.43 0.27 -42.62
CA LEU A 615 -7.29 -0.47 -41.67
C LEU A 615 -8.56 -1.03 -42.33
N SER A 616 -9.12 -0.33 -43.33
CA SER A 616 -10.28 -0.77 -44.12
C SER A 616 -10.05 -2.02 -44.98
N SER A 617 -8.82 -2.48 -45.12
CA SER A 617 -8.44 -3.74 -45.80
C SER A 617 -8.25 -4.92 -44.83
N ILE A 618 -8.37 -4.68 -43.52
CA ILE A 618 -8.17 -5.68 -42.47
C ILE A 618 -9.53 -6.21 -42.03
N SER A 619 -9.66 -7.53 -41.94
CA SER A 619 -10.92 -8.23 -41.68
C SER A 619 -10.65 -9.60 -41.06
N THR A 620 -11.67 -10.26 -40.54
CA THR A 620 -11.59 -11.66 -40.07
C THR A 620 -11.11 -12.63 -41.16
N GLU A 621 -11.40 -12.35 -42.43
CA GLU A 621 -10.98 -13.16 -43.58
C GLU A 621 -9.57 -12.78 -44.08
N ASN A 622 -9.08 -11.58 -43.72
CA ASN A 622 -7.76 -11.08 -44.10
C ASN A 622 -7.07 -10.45 -42.87
N PRO A 623 -6.74 -11.25 -41.83
CA PRO A 623 -6.21 -10.73 -40.58
C PRO A 623 -4.77 -10.18 -40.75
N VAL A 624 -4.35 -9.34 -39.80
CA VAL A 624 -3.01 -8.75 -39.70
C VAL A 624 -2.56 -8.82 -38.24
N ALA A 625 -1.35 -9.30 -38.00
CA ALA A 625 -0.68 -9.17 -36.71
C ALA A 625 0.38 -8.07 -36.81
N VAL A 626 0.43 -7.18 -35.81
CA VAL A 626 1.47 -6.16 -35.67
C VAL A 626 2.37 -6.57 -34.50
N GLY A 627 3.61 -6.93 -34.80
CA GLY A 627 4.66 -7.14 -33.82
C GLY A 627 5.18 -5.80 -33.30
N PHE A 628 5.18 -5.60 -31.98
CA PHE A 628 5.66 -4.38 -31.35
C PHE A 628 6.48 -4.64 -30.07
N GLY A 629 7.65 -4.03 -29.97
CA GLY A 629 8.51 -4.13 -28.79
C GLY A 629 9.70 -3.18 -28.82
N ASP A 630 10.31 -2.82 -27.69
CA ASP A 630 10.00 -3.27 -26.32
C ASP A 630 8.83 -2.48 -25.67
N THR A 631 7.89 -3.18 -25.02
CA THR A 631 6.73 -2.58 -24.34
C THR A 631 6.92 -2.13 -22.90
N MET A 632 8.06 -2.39 -22.24
CA MET A 632 8.26 -2.17 -20.79
C MET A 632 7.78 -0.81 -20.27
N PHE A 633 8.20 0.25 -20.97
CA PHE A 633 7.82 1.64 -20.67
C PHE A 633 7.22 2.28 -21.92
N ALA A 634 6.50 1.50 -22.72
CA ALA A 634 5.92 1.98 -23.97
C ALA A 634 4.60 2.73 -23.80
N TYR A 635 3.98 2.70 -22.62
CA TYR A 635 2.79 3.49 -22.34
C TYR A 635 3.00 4.38 -21.12
N ASN A 636 2.48 5.61 -21.18
CA ASN A 636 2.61 6.59 -20.11
C ASN A 636 1.42 6.51 -19.15
N TYR A 637 1.62 5.85 -18.01
CA TYR A 637 0.62 5.79 -16.95
C TYR A 637 0.66 6.98 -15.97
N THR A 638 1.60 7.91 -16.11
CA THR A 638 1.73 9.06 -15.18
C THR A 638 0.68 10.16 -15.39
N TYR A 639 -0.35 9.89 -16.20
CA TYR A 639 -1.54 10.75 -16.31
C TYR A 639 -2.63 10.21 -15.38
N ASP A 640 -3.27 11.07 -14.58
CA ASP A 640 -4.34 10.69 -13.65
C ASP A 640 -5.48 9.88 -14.31
N SER A 641 -5.74 10.10 -15.60
CA SER A 641 -6.75 9.37 -16.38
C SER A 641 -6.36 7.92 -16.70
N GLU A 642 -5.09 7.56 -16.53
CA GLU A 642 -4.52 6.25 -16.85
C GLU A 642 -4.22 5.42 -15.61
N GLN A 643 -4.04 6.03 -14.43
CA GLN A 643 -3.74 5.31 -13.18
C GLN A 643 -4.85 4.32 -12.76
N ALA A 644 -6.13 4.73 -12.83
CA ALA A 644 -7.26 3.85 -12.51
C ALA A 644 -7.32 2.63 -13.46
N LEU A 645 -6.99 2.85 -14.73
CA LEU A 645 -6.91 1.81 -15.75
C LEU A 645 -5.68 0.91 -15.57
N GLN A 646 -4.54 1.48 -15.14
CA GLN A 646 -3.34 0.74 -14.77
C GLN A 646 -3.64 -0.23 -13.63
N LYS A 647 -4.36 0.22 -12.58
CA LYS A 647 -4.81 -0.61 -11.45
C LYS A 647 -5.73 -1.75 -11.90
N GLN A 648 -6.73 -1.45 -12.75
CA GLN A 648 -7.65 -2.49 -13.24
C GLN A 648 -6.93 -3.51 -14.15
N LEU A 649 -6.09 -3.06 -15.08
CA LEU A 649 -5.25 -3.95 -15.92
C LEU A 649 -4.20 -4.72 -15.10
N PHE A 650 -3.75 -4.19 -13.97
CA PHE A 650 -2.88 -4.89 -13.06
C PHE A 650 -3.63 -6.07 -12.41
N HIS A 651 -4.86 -5.89 -11.93
CA HIS A 651 -5.61 -6.98 -11.30
C HIS A 651 -6.09 -8.08 -12.26
N THR A 652 -6.22 -7.82 -13.57
CA THR A 652 -6.54 -8.89 -14.55
C THR A 652 -5.38 -9.86 -14.80
N ILE A 653 -4.14 -9.50 -14.43
CA ILE A 653 -2.95 -10.36 -14.57
C ILE A 653 -2.53 -10.93 -13.20
N LYS A 654 -3.13 -12.07 -12.85
CA LYS A 654 -2.75 -12.86 -11.68
C LYS A 654 -1.62 -13.84 -11.99
N TYR A 655 -0.83 -14.20 -10.98
CA TYR A 655 0.20 -15.24 -11.11
C TYR A 655 -0.41 -16.64 -11.22
N ASN A 656 0.40 -17.60 -11.67
CA ASN A 656 0.03 -19.01 -11.72
C ASN A 656 -0.51 -19.51 -10.35
N PRO A 657 -1.74 -20.04 -10.28
CA PRO A 657 -2.42 -20.30 -9.02
C PRO A 657 -1.82 -21.48 -8.24
N GLN A 658 -1.18 -22.45 -8.92
CA GLN A 658 -0.49 -23.54 -8.24
C GLN A 658 0.75 -23.05 -7.48
N LEU A 659 1.48 -22.09 -8.05
CA LEU A 659 2.64 -21.46 -7.40
C LEU A 659 2.23 -20.51 -6.26
N LEU A 660 1.11 -19.79 -6.42
CA LEU A 660 0.53 -19.00 -5.33
C LEU A 660 0.08 -19.88 -4.16
N HIS A 661 -0.60 -21.00 -4.42
CA HIS A 661 -1.00 -21.96 -3.39
C HIS A 661 0.21 -22.48 -2.59
N LEU A 662 1.30 -22.82 -3.29
CA LEU A 662 2.56 -23.24 -2.66
C LEU A 662 3.13 -22.13 -1.74
N GLY A 663 3.00 -20.86 -2.15
CA GLY A 663 3.41 -19.71 -1.35
C GLY A 663 2.56 -19.47 -0.10
N SER A 664 1.24 -19.62 -0.20
CA SER A 664 0.34 -19.57 0.97
C SER A 664 0.68 -20.66 1.99
N GLN A 665 1.05 -21.86 1.55
CA GLN A 665 1.52 -22.91 2.47
C GLN A 665 2.84 -22.55 3.19
N ILE A 666 3.69 -21.70 2.60
CA ILE A 666 4.89 -21.17 3.26
C ILE A 666 4.52 -20.06 4.26
N ARG A 667 3.63 -19.15 3.87
CA ARG A 667 3.06 -18.11 4.74
C ARG A 667 2.44 -18.72 6.02
N ASP A 668 1.71 -19.83 5.88
CA ASP A 668 0.98 -20.47 6.99
C ASP A 668 1.87 -21.34 7.91
N THR A 669 3.19 -21.36 7.68
CA THR A 669 4.14 -22.06 8.56
C THR A 669 4.19 -21.42 9.96
N ALA A 670 4.34 -22.26 10.98
CA ALA A 670 4.32 -21.83 12.38
C ALA A 670 5.23 -20.62 12.72
N PRO A 671 6.44 -20.44 12.14
CA PRO A 671 7.28 -19.28 12.42
C PRO A 671 6.74 -17.92 11.96
N LEU A 672 5.75 -17.89 11.05
CA LEU A 672 5.18 -16.65 10.48
C LEU A 672 3.77 -16.34 10.99
N ARG A 673 3.09 -17.26 11.70
CA ARG A 673 1.67 -17.13 12.11
C ARG A 673 1.37 -15.97 13.05
N ASP A 674 2.34 -15.58 13.88
CA ASP A 674 2.18 -14.52 14.88
C ASP A 674 2.56 -13.12 14.35
N GLY A 675 2.56 -12.95 13.01
CA GLY A 675 2.97 -11.72 12.33
C GLY A 675 4.48 -11.66 12.05
N TYR A 676 4.85 -11.06 10.93
CA TYR A 676 6.25 -10.98 10.46
C TYR A 676 6.48 -9.74 9.58
N ILE A 677 7.74 -9.32 9.49
CA ILE A 677 8.20 -8.31 8.53
C ILE A 677 8.78 -9.03 7.32
N ALA A 678 8.38 -8.67 6.11
CA ALA A 678 8.95 -9.19 4.88
C ALA A 678 10.00 -8.23 4.31
N VAL A 679 11.12 -8.78 3.85
CA VAL A 679 12.20 -8.05 3.19
C VAL A 679 12.49 -8.69 1.84
N HIS A 680 12.40 -7.91 0.76
CA HIS A 680 12.93 -8.29 -0.55
C HIS A 680 14.29 -7.62 -0.77
N LEU A 681 15.34 -8.44 -0.67
CA LEU A 681 16.74 -8.04 -0.76
C LEU A 681 17.31 -8.42 -2.13
N ARG A 682 17.90 -7.46 -2.83
CA ARG A 682 18.63 -7.68 -4.09
C ARG A 682 20.12 -7.79 -3.80
N GLY A 683 20.57 -9.02 -3.59
CA GLY A 683 21.94 -9.38 -3.24
C GLY A 683 22.73 -10.11 -4.34
N GLU A 684 22.10 -10.36 -5.48
CA GLU A 684 22.62 -11.15 -6.60
C GLU A 684 23.72 -10.43 -7.41
N THR A 685 24.55 -11.20 -8.12
CA THR A 685 25.71 -10.68 -8.86
C THR A 685 25.35 -9.85 -10.10
N ASP A 686 24.12 -9.95 -10.59
CA ASP A 686 23.57 -9.11 -11.67
C ASP A 686 23.05 -7.75 -11.18
N TRP A 687 22.96 -7.54 -9.87
CA TRP A 687 22.40 -6.31 -9.30
C TRP A 687 23.38 -5.11 -9.36
N PRO A 688 23.04 -4.00 -10.04
CA PRO A 688 23.92 -2.83 -10.11
C PRO A 688 24.03 -2.13 -8.76
N SER A 689 25.24 -1.76 -8.33
CA SER A 689 25.43 -1.09 -7.04
C SER A 689 24.81 0.32 -6.97
N ASN A 690 24.65 1.00 -8.11
CA ASN A 690 23.92 2.27 -8.20
C ASN A 690 22.39 2.12 -8.07
N PHE A 691 21.87 0.89 -8.01
CA PHE A 691 20.45 0.62 -7.76
C PHE A 691 20.15 0.40 -6.26
N GLY A 692 21.10 0.75 -5.38
CA GLY A 692 21.08 0.49 -3.95
C GLY A 692 21.90 -0.75 -3.65
N SER A 693 23.10 -0.56 -3.12
CA SER A 693 24.03 -1.66 -2.85
C SER A 693 23.51 -2.59 -1.74
N ARG A 694 24.03 -3.82 -1.71
CA ARG A 694 23.71 -4.83 -0.69
C ARG A 694 23.86 -4.31 0.75
N GLU A 695 24.91 -3.53 1.03
CA GLU A 695 25.13 -2.98 2.38
C GLU A 695 24.13 -1.86 2.70
N GLU A 696 23.84 -0.95 1.75
CA GLU A 696 22.83 0.10 1.94
C GLU A 696 21.44 -0.51 2.19
N GLN A 697 21.06 -1.54 1.43
CA GLN A 697 19.82 -2.29 1.69
C GLN A 697 19.79 -2.86 3.11
N MET A 698 20.83 -3.61 3.51
CA MET A 698 20.89 -4.21 4.84
C MET A 698 20.89 -3.17 5.96
N GLU A 699 21.61 -2.06 5.82
CA GLU A 699 21.67 -0.98 6.81
C GLU A 699 20.29 -0.32 7.01
N TYR A 700 19.67 0.11 5.92
CA TYR A 700 18.38 0.81 5.98
C TYR A 700 17.25 -0.12 6.45
N PHE A 701 17.18 -1.35 5.94
CA PHE A 701 16.16 -2.32 6.37
C PHE A 701 16.34 -2.72 7.84
N THR A 702 17.57 -2.89 8.34
CA THR A 702 17.82 -3.19 9.76
C THR A 702 17.29 -2.06 10.65
N ARG A 703 17.61 -0.82 10.31
CA ARG A 703 17.17 0.36 11.07
C ARG A 703 15.65 0.49 11.08
N GLU A 704 15.00 0.23 9.95
CA GLU A 704 13.54 0.28 9.86
C GLU A 704 12.87 -0.86 10.66
N ILE A 705 13.43 -2.07 10.65
CA ILE A 705 12.95 -3.18 11.50
C ILE A 705 13.04 -2.81 13.00
N GLU A 706 14.12 -2.17 13.44
CA GLU A 706 14.24 -1.69 14.83
C GLU A 706 13.21 -0.59 15.17
N LEU A 707 12.92 0.32 14.24
CA LEU A 707 11.92 1.38 14.42
C LEU A 707 10.50 0.82 14.43
N ALA A 708 10.15 -0.03 13.46
CA ALA A 708 8.84 -0.61 13.29
C ALA A 708 8.47 -1.57 14.44
N THR A 709 9.43 -2.30 15.01
CA THR A 709 9.16 -3.25 16.12
C THR A 709 9.23 -2.63 17.52
N ALA A 710 9.59 -1.35 17.62
CA ALA A 710 9.61 -0.59 18.88
C ALA A 710 8.20 -0.39 19.47
N GLU A 711 8.13 0.15 20.71
CA GLU A 711 6.88 0.28 21.47
C GLU A 711 5.78 1.12 20.79
N HIS A 712 6.15 1.97 19.82
CA HIS A 712 5.25 2.83 19.05
C HIS A 712 5.38 2.62 17.53
N GLY A 713 6.03 1.55 17.08
CA GLY A 713 6.17 1.23 15.65
C GLY A 713 5.02 0.36 15.13
N SER A 714 4.85 0.31 13.81
CA SER A 714 3.74 -0.40 13.13
C SER A 714 3.78 -1.91 13.31
N ALA A 715 4.97 -2.50 13.45
CA ALA A 715 5.22 -3.91 13.66
C ALA A 715 5.54 -4.23 15.14
N LYS A 716 4.96 -3.49 16.10
CA LYS A 716 5.29 -3.54 17.53
C LYS A 716 5.44 -4.97 18.07
N GLY A 717 6.64 -5.28 18.57
CA GLY A 717 6.93 -6.56 19.22
C GLY A 717 7.14 -7.76 18.28
N ILE A 718 6.92 -7.61 16.97
CA ILE A 718 7.21 -8.66 15.98
C ILE A 718 8.70 -9.00 16.01
N LYS A 719 9.01 -10.30 15.92
CA LYS A 719 10.39 -10.81 15.89
C LYS A 719 10.72 -11.70 14.70
N ALA A 720 9.71 -12.22 14.00
CA ALA A 720 9.92 -12.93 12.74
C ALA A 720 10.19 -11.94 11.60
N VAL A 721 11.25 -12.20 10.84
CA VAL A 721 11.58 -11.49 9.60
C VAL A 721 11.72 -12.53 8.50
N TYR A 722 10.94 -12.39 7.43
CA TYR A 722 11.07 -13.19 6.22
C TYR A 722 11.98 -12.45 5.22
N VAL A 723 12.99 -13.12 4.66
CA VAL A 723 13.86 -12.55 3.63
C VAL A 723 13.76 -13.31 2.30
N SER A 724 13.31 -12.60 1.27
CA SER A 724 13.38 -13.01 -0.13
C SER A 724 14.65 -12.47 -0.77
N CYS A 725 15.48 -13.37 -1.31
CA CYS A 725 16.70 -13.03 -2.06
C CYS A 725 17.17 -14.24 -2.89
N GLY A 726 17.75 -14.01 -4.07
CA GLY A 726 18.40 -15.05 -4.87
C GLY A 726 19.79 -15.48 -4.36
N ASP A 727 20.48 -14.64 -3.58
CA ASP A 727 21.84 -14.90 -3.08
C ASP A 727 21.85 -15.42 -1.64
N SER A 728 22.27 -16.67 -1.45
CA SER A 728 22.35 -17.30 -0.13
C SER A 728 23.38 -16.66 0.80
N GLY A 729 24.42 -16.01 0.25
CA GLY A 729 25.35 -15.20 1.01
C GLY A 729 24.67 -13.98 1.63
N ALA A 730 23.86 -13.27 0.85
CA ALA A 730 23.13 -12.08 1.30
C ALA A 730 22.10 -12.42 2.39
N ILE A 731 21.40 -13.56 2.23
CA ILE A 731 20.53 -14.11 3.28
C ILE A 731 21.35 -14.38 4.56
N SER A 732 22.52 -15.01 4.45
CA SER A 732 23.38 -15.32 5.61
C SER A 732 23.84 -14.06 6.36
N ASP A 733 24.36 -13.07 5.64
CA ASP A 733 24.87 -11.83 6.24
C ASP A 733 23.74 -11.02 6.91
N PHE A 734 22.57 -10.95 6.28
CA PHE A 734 21.40 -10.25 6.84
C PHE A 734 20.83 -10.99 8.07
N ARG A 735 20.80 -12.34 8.01
CA ARG A 735 20.44 -13.18 9.16
C ARG A 735 21.40 -12.96 10.32
N GLU A 736 22.72 -12.92 10.10
CA GLU A 736 23.69 -12.64 11.17
C GLU A 736 23.47 -11.26 11.81
N ARG A 737 23.31 -10.22 10.97
CA ARG A 737 23.05 -8.84 11.40
C ARG A 737 21.81 -8.72 12.29
N LEU A 738 20.69 -9.28 11.87
CA LEU A 738 19.42 -9.20 12.60
C LEU A 738 19.36 -10.15 13.81
N SER A 739 19.99 -11.33 13.73
CA SER A 739 20.07 -12.25 14.88
C SER A 739 20.83 -11.64 16.05
N ALA A 740 21.85 -10.82 15.78
CA ALA A 740 22.58 -10.06 16.81
C ALA A 740 21.70 -9.04 17.56
N LEU A 741 20.56 -8.64 16.98
CA LEU A 741 19.56 -7.74 17.56
C LEU A 741 18.34 -8.49 18.14
N GLY A 742 18.36 -9.83 18.10
CA GLY A 742 17.31 -10.69 18.66
C GLY A 742 16.09 -10.92 17.77
N TYR A 743 16.21 -10.70 16.45
CA TYR A 743 15.20 -11.13 15.47
C TYR A 743 15.44 -12.57 15.01
N LEU A 744 14.38 -13.21 14.52
CA LEU A 744 14.41 -14.55 13.92
C LEU A 744 14.24 -14.38 12.41
N VAL A 745 15.30 -14.66 11.63
CA VAL A 745 15.28 -14.44 10.17
C VAL A 745 15.12 -15.76 9.43
N TYR A 746 14.03 -15.87 8.68
CA TYR A 746 13.65 -17.03 7.89
C TYR A 746 13.75 -16.74 6.39
N ASP A 747 14.15 -17.74 5.62
CA ASP A 747 14.00 -17.75 4.16
C ASP A 747 13.17 -18.98 3.73
N LYS A 748 12.66 -19.00 2.50
CA LYS A 748 11.81 -20.10 2.02
C LYS A 748 12.41 -21.49 2.22
N TRP A 749 13.72 -21.67 2.05
CA TRP A 749 14.37 -22.97 2.16
C TRP A 749 14.41 -23.47 3.61
N GLU A 750 14.57 -22.55 4.56
CA GLU A 750 14.47 -22.84 5.99
C GLU A 750 13.05 -23.27 6.38
N LEU A 751 12.02 -22.52 5.94
CA LEU A 751 10.62 -22.84 6.26
C LEU A 751 10.18 -24.19 5.67
N VAL A 752 10.45 -24.44 4.38
CA VAL A 752 10.06 -25.70 3.71
C VAL A 752 10.94 -26.89 4.11
N SER A 753 12.02 -26.71 4.86
CA SER A 753 12.83 -27.83 5.38
C SER A 753 12.01 -28.78 6.25
N SER A 754 10.95 -28.28 6.88
CA SER A 754 9.96 -29.04 7.67
C SER A 754 8.83 -29.66 6.83
N LEU A 755 8.77 -29.38 5.53
CA LEU A 755 7.65 -29.71 4.63
C LEU A 755 8.15 -30.45 3.37
N PRO A 756 8.45 -31.76 3.44
CA PRO A 756 9.16 -32.49 2.38
C PRO A 756 8.48 -32.45 1.00
N SER A 757 7.15 -32.48 0.94
CA SER A 757 6.39 -32.39 -0.32
C SER A 757 6.57 -31.03 -1.00
N ILE A 758 6.49 -29.95 -0.23
CA ILE A 758 6.64 -28.57 -0.70
C ILE A 758 8.11 -28.32 -1.09
N SER A 759 9.06 -28.81 -0.29
CA SER A 759 10.49 -28.74 -0.59
C SER A 759 10.84 -29.44 -1.91
N SER A 760 10.27 -30.63 -2.19
CA SER A 760 10.49 -31.33 -3.46
C SER A 760 9.97 -30.52 -4.65
N GLN A 761 8.74 -29.98 -4.55
CA GLN A 761 8.15 -29.15 -5.61
C GLN A 761 9.00 -27.89 -5.86
N LEU A 762 9.39 -27.17 -4.81
CA LEU A 762 10.20 -25.94 -4.91
C LEU A 762 11.62 -26.19 -5.48
N GLN A 763 12.17 -27.40 -5.33
CA GLN A 763 13.44 -27.80 -5.94
C GLN A 763 13.34 -28.03 -7.46
N GLU A 764 12.17 -28.39 -7.97
CA GLU A 764 11.91 -28.60 -9.41
C GLU A 764 11.62 -27.29 -10.16
N LEU A 765 11.33 -26.20 -9.46
CA LEU A 765 11.00 -24.90 -10.06
C LEU A 765 12.23 -24.14 -10.61
N GLU A 766 12.06 -23.57 -11.80
CA GLU A 766 12.97 -22.56 -12.35
C GLU A 766 13.01 -21.30 -11.47
N PHE A 767 14.07 -20.50 -11.63
CA PHE A 767 14.33 -19.32 -10.79
C PHE A 767 13.13 -18.38 -10.64
N ASP A 768 12.41 -18.11 -11.74
CA ASP A 768 11.25 -17.20 -11.76
C ASP A 768 9.99 -17.82 -11.16
N ALA A 769 9.72 -19.08 -11.46
CA ALA A 769 8.61 -19.80 -10.84
C ALA A 769 8.81 -19.90 -9.32
N ALA A 770 10.04 -20.12 -8.87
CA ALA A 770 10.42 -20.12 -7.47
C ALA A 770 10.36 -18.73 -6.79
N ALA A 771 10.22 -17.63 -7.55
CA ALA A 771 9.98 -16.28 -7.03
C ALA A 771 8.47 -15.99 -6.86
N ILE A 772 7.61 -16.55 -7.73
CA ILE A 772 6.13 -16.48 -7.57
C ILE A 772 5.70 -17.07 -6.23
N VAL A 773 6.34 -18.16 -5.80
CA VAL A 773 6.08 -18.82 -4.51
C VAL A 773 6.31 -17.88 -3.31
N GLU A 774 7.13 -16.83 -3.44
CA GLU A 774 7.35 -15.87 -2.37
C GLU A 774 6.31 -14.74 -2.35
N TYR A 775 5.57 -14.55 -3.44
CA TYR A 775 4.64 -13.42 -3.59
C TYR A 775 3.57 -13.35 -2.48
N PRO A 776 2.85 -14.42 -2.09
CA PRO A 776 1.91 -14.36 -0.96
C PRO A 776 2.58 -13.97 0.36
N VAL A 777 3.78 -14.51 0.62
CA VAL A 777 4.56 -14.21 1.83
C VAL A 777 5.00 -12.74 1.86
N LEU A 778 5.32 -12.14 0.71
CA LEU A 778 5.71 -10.73 0.64
C LEU A 778 4.49 -9.78 0.67
N VAL A 779 3.35 -10.17 0.08
CA VAL A 779 2.12 -9.37 0.02
C VAL A 779 1.35 -9.38 1.35
N GLU A 780 1.47 -10.42 2.17
CA GLU A 780 0.67 -10.60 3.41
C GLU A 780 1.48 -10.39 4.71
N ALA A 781 2.64 -9.74 4.63
CA ALA A 781 3.42 -9.35 5.82
C ALA A 781 2.83 -8.10 6.50
N GLU A 782 3.19 -7.85 7.76
CA GLU A 782 2.70 -6.67 8.48
C GLU A 782 3.44 -5.39 8.04
N LEU A 783 4.71 -5.55 7.66
CA LEU A 783 5.51 -4.53 6.98
C LEU A 783 6.31 -5.19 5.85
N PHE A 784 6.25 -4.62 4.65
CA PHE A 784 7.09 -4.99 3.53
C PHE A 784 8.21 -3.97 3.32
N LEU A 785 9.45 -4.44 3.20
CA LEU A 785 10.63 -3.64 2.87
C LEU A 785 11.23 -4.12 1.54
N GLY A 786 11.36 -3.22 0.57
CA GLY A 786 11.94 -3.54 -0.74
C GLY A 786 12.81 -2.43 -1.29
N VAL A 787 13.23 -2.55 -2.56
CA VAL A 787 14.05 -1.55 -3.26
C VAL A 787 13.33 -1.06 -4.51
N LEU A 788 13.18 0.26 -4.66
CA LEU A 788 12.43 0.88 -5.76
C LEU A 788 12.93 0.45 -7.14
N MET A 789 14.24 0.26 -7.29
CA MET A 789 14.85 -0.14 -8.57
C MET A 789 14.52 -1.58 -9.00
N SER A 790 13.84 -2.38 -8.17
CA SER A 790 13.40 -3.73 -8.54
C SER A 790 11.90 -3.74 -8.81
N THR A 791 11.53 -4.16 -10.02
CA THR A 791 10.14 -4.33 -10.44
C THR A 791 9.39 -5.41 -9.65
N PHE A 792 10.09 -6.35 -8.98
CA PHE A 792 9.45 -7.23 -8.01
C PHE A 792 9.02 -6.46 -6.76
N SER A 793 9.91 -5.66 -6.17
CA SER A 793 9.55 -4.82 -5.01
C SER A 793 8.40 -3.87 -5.32
N GLN A 794 8.40 -3.25 -6.51
CA GLN A 794 7.30 -2.40 -6.94
C GLN A 794 6.00 -3.18 -7.08
N THR A 795 6.02 -4.37 -7.70
CA THR A 795 4.81 -5.20 -7.81
C THR A 795 4.24 -5.61 -6.44
N ILE A 796 5.11 -5.93 -5.45
CA ILE A 796 4.65 -6.21 -4.08
C ILE A 796 4.07 -4.95 -3.42
N ALA A 797 4.78 -3.82 -3.49
CA ALA A 797 4.30 -2.55 -2.93
C ALA A 797 2.97 -2.14 -3.57
N TYR A 798 2.82 -2.33 -4.89
CA TYR A 798 1.60 -2.03 -5.61
C TYR A 798 0.43 -2.96 -5.24
N GLU A 799 0.59 -4.29 -5.17
CA GLU A 799 -0.53 -5.15 -4.72
C GLU A 799 -0.97 -4.79 -3.29
N ARG A 800 -0.02 -4.46 -2.40
CA ARG A 800 -0.31 -4.06 -1.02
C ARG A 800 -1.06 -2.73 -0.90
N THR A 801 -0.82 -1.78 -1.80
CA THR A 801 -1.28 -0.38 -1.69
C THR A 801 -2.24 0.06 -2.79
N ALA A 802 -2.48 -0.77 -3.80
CA ALA A 802 -3.45 -0.50 -4.86
C ALA A 802 -4.87 -0.34 -4.31
N GLY A 803 -5.17 -0.93 -3.15
CA GLY A 803 -6.44 -0.79 -2.45
C GLY A 803 -6.65 0.57 -1.75
N ASP A 804 -5.59 1.36 -1.57
CA ASP A 804 -5.63 2.55 -0.71
C ASP A 804 -6.43 3.71 -1.33
N GLU A 805 -7.17 4.44 -0.49
CA GLU A 805 -7.89 5.65 -0.92
C GLU A 805 -6.98 6.86 -1.17
N GLU A 806 -5.72 6.78 -0.74
CA GLU A 806 -4.67 7.77 -1.01
C GLU A 806 -3.60 7.14 -1.92
N GLY A 807 -3.21 7.83 -2.99
CA GLY A 807 -2.22 7.30 -3.95
C GLY A 807 -0.86 7.12 -3.30
N PHE A 808 -0.48 5.87 -3.00
CA PHE A 808 0.74 5.55 -2.25
C PHE A 808 2.02 6.14 -2.88
N TRP A 809 2.13 6.09 -4.20
CA TRP A 809 3.26 6.68 -4.93
C TRP A 809 3.28 8.20 -4.80
N GLU A 810 2.15 8.87 -4.97
CA GLU A 810 1.96 10.32 -4.84
C GLU A 810 2.21 10.81 -3.42
N THR A 811 1.76 10.06 -2.41
CA THR A 811 1.78 10.46 -0.99
C THR A 811 3.09 10.13 -0.30
N TYR A 812 3.76 9.02 -0.62
CA TYR A 812 4.92 8.54 0.15
C TYR A 812 6.22 8.47 -0.64
N ILE A 813 6.19 8.03 -1.91
CA ILE A 813 7.42 7.74 -2.68
C ILE A 813 7.91 8.95 -3.48
N THR A 814 7.03 9.61 -4.21
CA THR A 814 7.34 10.73 -5.10
C THR A 814 7.58 12.10 -4.43
N PRO A 815 7.11 12.41 -3.20
CA PRO A 815 7.40 13.69 -2.58
C PRO A 815 8.91 13.97 -2.40
N GLY A 816 9.29 15.23 -2.62
CA GLY A 816 10.69 15.67 -2.60
C GLY A 816 11.50 15.31 -3.86
N SER A 817 10.87 14.73 -4.89
CA SER A 817 11.52 14.43 -6.17
C SER A 817 11.28 15.50 -7.26
N ARG A 818 12.10 15.44 -8.30
CA ARG A 818 11.96 16.19 -9.57
C ARG A 818 12.28 15.29 -10.76
N ARG A 819 11.90 15.68 -11.98
CA ARG A 819 12.41 15.05 -13.21
C ARG A 819 13.75 15.69 -13.65
N ASN A 820 14.68 14.89 -14.16
CA ASN A 820 15.91 15.34 -14.81
C ASN A 820 15.69 15.62 -16.32
N GLU A 821 16.76 15.94 -17.07
CA GLU A 821 16.67 16.25 -18.51
C GLU A 821 16.26 15.02 -19.33
N GLU A 822 16.55 13.83 -18.84
CA GLU A 822 16.20 12.52 -19.41
C GLU A 822 14.78 12.04 -19.04
N GLY A 823 14.01 12.83 -18.28
CA GLY A 823 12.67 12.49 -17.78
C GLY A 823 12.62 11.70 -16.47
N GLY A 824 13.79 11.23 -16.00
CA GLY A 824 14.01 10.43 -14.81
C GLY A 824 13.73 11.14 -13.50
N ARG A 825 13.04 10.44 -12.59
CA ARG A 825 12.80 10.92 -11.24
C ARG A 825 14.09 10.86 -10.42
N VAL A 826 14.43 11.97 -9.78
CA VAL A 826 15.55 12.10 -8.85
C VAL A 826 15.11 12.81 -7.59
N TRP A 827 15.67 12.39 -6.46
CA TRP A 827 15.38 12.91 -5.11
C TRP A 827 16.62 13.61 -4.53
N ASP A 828 16.43 14.59 -3.65
CA ASP A 828 17.54 15.25 -2.96
C ASP A 828 18.01 14.51 -1.69
N ASP A 829 17.15 13.65 -1.14
CA ASP A 829 17.29 13.01 0.16
C ASP A 829 17.56 11.50 0.07
N VAL A 830 18.46 11.07 -0.83
CA VAL A 830 18.76 9.64 -1.08
C VAL A 830 20.22 9.24 -0.80
N PRO A 831 20.50 7.97 -0.42
CA PRO A 831 19.55 6.87 -0.21
C PRO A 831 18.58 7.12 0.96
N SER A 832 17.32 6.72 0.80
CA SER A 832 16.30 6.81 1.86
C SER A 832 15.21 5.75 1.70
N LEU A 833 14.65 5.30 2.82
CA LEU A 833 13.40 4.55 2.82
C LEU A 833 12.22 5.52 2.75
N LYS A 834 11.32 5.26 1.82
CA LYS A 834 10.06 6.00 1.63
C LYS A 834 8.90 5.02 1.55
N GLY A 835 7.74 5.41 2.04
CA GLY A 835 6.56 4.54 2.18
C GLY A 835 5.75 4.87 3.43
N ASP A 836 4.70 4.10 3.65
CA ASP A 836 3.73 4.24 4.75
C ASP A 836 4.11 3.31 5.92
N GLU A 837 3.14 2.89 6.74
CA GLU A 837 3.36 1.94 7.83
C GLU A 837 3.34 0.46 7.39
N THR A 838 2.84 0.15 6.19
CA THR A 838 2.67 -1.20 5.65
C THR A 838 3.71 -1.58 4.58
N ALA A 839 4.22 -0.64 3.79
CA ALA A 839 5.15 -0.89 2.69
C ALA A 839 6.16 0.25 2.54
N LYS A 840 7.47 -0.08 2.51
CA LYS A 840 8.55 0.89 2.29
C LYS A 840 9.55 0.41 1.24
N LEU A 841 9.99 1.34 0.40
CA LEU A 841 10.96 1.11 -0.65
C LEU A 841 12.21 1.96 -0.42
N LEU A 842 13.38 1.34 -0.58
CA LEU A 842 14.66 2.05 -0.64
C LEU A 842 14.75 2.76 -1.98
N VAL A 843 14.84 4.08 -1.92
CA VAL A 843 14.89 5.00 -3.07
C VAL A 843 16.33 5.47 -3.25
N VAL A 844 16.79 5.48 -4.50
CA VAL A 844 18.14 5.88 -4.91
C VAL A 844 18.12 6.64 -6.24
N ASN A 845 19.10 7.51 -6.46
CA ASN A 845 19.31 8.15 -7.76
C ASN A 845 20.22 7.26 -8.63
N SER A 846 19.63 6.41 -9.47
CA SER A 846 20.37 5.47 -10.31
C SER A 846 20.91 6.08 -11.61
N GLY A 847 20.31 7.16 -12.11
CA GLY A 847 20.70 7.90 -13.32
C GLY A 847 20.31 7.24 -14.64
N ASP A 848 20.44 5.91 -14.74
CA ASP A 848 20.35 5.16 -16.00
C ASP A 848 18.93 4.71 -16.39
N ILE A 849 17.93 4.80 -15.50
CA ILE A 849 16.53 4.45 -15.81
C ILE A 849 15.61 5.63 -15.52
N SER A 850 15.12 6.27 -16.59
CA SER A 850 14.35 7.50 -16.52
C SER A 850 12.83 7.33 -16.37
N ASN A 851 12.30 6.10 -16.43
CA ASN A 851 10.85 5.89 -16.51
C ASN A 851 10.30 4.77 -15.63
N MET A 852 10.91 4.55 -14.45
CA MET A 852 10.35 3.64 -13.44
C MET A 852 8.94 4.06 -13.00
N ASP A 853 8.59 5.35 -13.09
CA ASP A 853 7.23 5.87 -12.86
C ASP A 853 6.16 5.32 -13.83
N SER A 854 6.56 4.73 -14.96
CA SER A 854 5.63 4.05 -15.89
C SER A 854 5.49 2.56 -15.60
N TYR A 855 6.14 2.07 -14.53
CA TYR A 855 5.82 0.77 -13.93
C TYR A 855 4.63 0.93 -12.97
N PRO A 856 3.81 -0.11 -12.72
CA PRO A 856 2.79 -0.12 -11.65
C PRO A 856 3.36 0.10 -10.26
#